data_AF-A0A446CUY1-F1
#
_entry.id   AF-A0A446CUY1-F1
#
_cell.length_a   1.000
_cell.length_b   1.000
_cell.length_c   1.000
_cell.angle_alpha   90.00
_cell.angle_beta   90.00
_cell.angle_gamma   90.00
#
_symmetry.space_group_name_H-M   'P 1'
#
loop_
_entity.id
_entity.type
_entity.pdbx_description
1 polymer ?
#
loop_
_entity_poly.entity_id
_entity_poly.type
_entity_poly.pdbx_seq_one_letter_code
_entity_poly.pdbx_strand_id
1 'polypeptide(L)'
;MSDPTRLPSPSTSDRPDPMADLNPAQREAAEFGVAGAPGDDGPLLVIAGAGSGKTNTLAHRVAHLILNGADPQRMLLLTFSRRAALEMDRRVGSVLQRVMNLRATQQPPSLPWAGTFHAIGARLLRDCAQRIGLSDVFTIHDRGDAEDLMGMVRHELGLSSTKSRFPLKGTCLAIYSRVVNSQAPVADVLKTSFPWCAQWEDELKNLFRAYVAAKQDQQVLDYDDLLLYWAEMMSDPGIAADVGARFDHVLVDEYQDTNRLQAAILLAMKPDGRGLTVVGDDAQSIYSFRAATVRNILDFPAQFPKPARVITLDRNYRSTQPILNASNAVIGQATERYAKDLWTDRQSSQLPELVTVSDEAGQARWVADQVLAQREGGAALKSQAALFRTASHSAALELELTRRNIPFVKFGGLRFLEAAHVKDLLSLLRWAENPRGRMAGFRVAQLLPGVGPATAGKLMDAMSASPEPLRALREFKPGAAAQEAWRGFADTYAALCDPGLKWPADADLALRWYAGQLERLYDDARVRRADLDQLLRIASGYPSRERFLTELTLDPPDATSDESGAPLRDEDYMILSTIHSAKGQEWKAVYVLNVVDGCIPSDMSTGTAEEIEEERRLLYVAMTRAKERLQLIVPQRFYVHQQTGMGDRHVYGSRTRYISNAMLPLFDHLPKPPDLPAGRGAPKEPQAPSVDVARRVRNLFS
;
A
#
# COMPACT_ATOMS: atom_id res chain seq x y z
N MET A 1 -45.74 -29.83 35.72
CA MET A 1 -46.20 -30.03 34.33
C MET A 1 -45.84 -28.78 33.55
N SER A 2 -45.43 -28.98 32.31
CA SER A 2 -44.53 -28.17 31.49
C SER A 2 -45.00 -26.74 31.17
N ASP A 3 -44.05 -25.80 31.20
CA ASP A 3 -44.17 -24.39 30.77
C ASP A 3 -44.18 -24.31 29.22
N PRO A 4 -45.18 -23.66 28.58
CA PRO A 4 -45.36 -23.68 27.12
C PRO A 4 -44.60 -22.58 26.34
N THR A 5 -43.58 -21.94 26.90
CA THR A 5 -42.90 -20.79 26.24
C THR A 5 -41.49 -21.05 25.69
N ARG A 6 -41.10 -22.30 25.42
CA ARG A 6 -39.89 -22.58 24.61
C ARG A 6 -40.24 -22.75 23.14
N LEU A 7 -39.92 -21.73 22.33
CA LEU A 7 -39.74 -21.90 20.89
C LEU A 7 -38.70 -23.02 20.65
N PRO A 8 -38.95 -23.96 19.73
CA PRO A 8 -37.99 -25.01 19.44
C PRO A 8 -36.71 -24.37 18.88
N SER A 9 -35.57 -24.66 19.51
CA SER A 9 -34.26 -24.43 18.92
C SER A 9 -34.23 -25.17 17.57
N PRO A 10 -33.92 -24.51 16.44
CA PRO A 10 -33.86 -25.19 15.16
C PRO A 10 -32.82 -26.32 15.24
N SER A 11 -33.21 -27.52 14.83
CA SER A 11 -32.32 -28.67 14.70
C SER A 11 -31.15 -28.29 13.79
N THR A 12 -29.93 -28.66 14.20
CA THR A 12 -28.67 -28.38 13.48
C THR A 12 -28.59 -29.01 12.08
N SER A 13 -29.55 -29.83 11.66
CA SER A 13 -29.52 -30.61 10.42
C SER A 13 -30.07 -29.91 9.17
N ASP A 14 -30.66 -28.71 9.27
CA ASP A 14 -31.30 -28.01 8.14
C ASP A 14 -30.58 -26.72 7.71
N ARG A 15 -29.39 -26.43 8.27
CA ARG A 15 -28.56 -25.31 7.81
C ARG A 15 -27.69 -25.79 6.65
N PRO A 16 -27.66 -25.08 5.50
CA PRO A 16 -26.73 -25.40 4.42
C PRO A 16 -25.31 -25.43 4.97
N ASP A 17 -24.54 -26.47 4.65
CA ASP A 17 -23.18 -26.63 5.14
C ASP A 17 -22.35 -25.39 4.74
N PRO A 18 -21.92 -24.58 5.73
CA PRO A 18 -21.24 -23.34 5.45
C PRO A 18 -19.89 -23.51 4.75
N MET A 19 -19.38 -24.73 4.75
CA MET A 19 -18.07 -25.11 4.24
C MET A 19 -18.17 -25.96 2.96
N ALA A 20 -19.36 -26.09 2.36
CA ALA A 20 -19.56 -26.90 1.14
C ALA A 20 -18.69 -26.43 -0.05
N ASP A 21 -18.42 -25.12 -0.12
CA ASP A 21 -17.62 -24.50 -1.19
C ASP A 21 -16.10 -24.60 -0.94
N LEU A 22 -15.68 -25.16 0.20
CA LEU A 22 -14.26 -25.27 0.58
C LEU A 22 -13.68 -26.63 0.21
N ASN A 23 -12.44 -26.62 -0.28
CA ASN A 23 -11.67 -27.86 -0.41
C ASN A 23 -11.24 -28.40 0.98
N PRO A 24 -10.73 -29.64 1.08
CA PRO A 24 -10.39 -30.25 2.37
C PRO A 24 -9.42 -29.42 3.24
N ALA A 25 -8.37 -28.84 2.65
CA ALA A 25 -7.39 -28.03 3.40
C ALA A 25 -7.98 -26.67 3.85
N GLN A 26 -8.81 -26.05 3.01
CA GLN A 26 -9.52 -24.82 3.37
C GLN A 26 -10.53 -25.08 4.50
N ARG A 27 -11.25 -26.22 4.44
CA ARG A 27 -12.16 -26.65 5.50
C ARG A 27 -11.40 -26.91 6.80
N GLU A 28 -10.29 -27.64 6.75
CA GLU A 28 -9.44 -27.89 7.93
C GLU A 28 -9.00 -26.57 8.59
N ALA A 29 -8.57 -25.59 7.79
CA ALA A 29 -8.21 -24.27 8.29
C ALA A 29 -9.39 -23.48 8.87
N ALA A 30 -10.60 -23.64 8.32
CA ALA A 30 -11.80 -22.98 8.83
C ALA A 30 -12.31 -23.59 10.15
N GLU A 31 -12.21 -24.91 10.30
CA GLU A 31 -12.72 -25.67 11.46
C GLU A 31 -11.73 -25.73 12.64
N PHE A 32 -10.45 -25.41 12.42
CA PHE A 32 -9.41 -25.49 13.45
C PHE A 32 -9.73 -24.67 14.72
N GLY A 33 -9.61 -25.30 15.90
CA GLY A 33 -9.75 -24.63 17.21
C GLY A 33 -11.19 -24.41 17.68
N VAL A 34 -12.19 -25.05 17.06
CA VAL A 34 -13.59 -25.02 17.52
C VAL A 34 -13.91 -26.21 18.44
N ALA A 35 -14.61 -25.95 19.55
CA ALA A 35 -14.94 -26.97 20.56
C ALA A 35 -15.76 -28.14 19.98
N GLY A 36 -15.28 -29.37 20.21
CA GLY A 36 -15.93 -30.61 19.74
C GLY A 36 -15.15 -31.37 18.66
N ALA A 37 -14.17 -30.73 18.02
CA ALA A 37 -13.16 -31.42 17.21
C ALA A 37 -12.01 -31.89 18.13
N PRO A 38 -11.52 -33.14 18.00
CA PRO A 38 -10.36 -33.60 18.74
C PRO A 38 -9.10 -32.91 18.19
N GLY A 39 -8.68 -31.79 18.78
CA GLY A 39 -7.40 -31.18 18.40
C GLY A 39 -7.23 -29.72 18.79
N ASP A 40 -6.09 -29.48 19.45
CA ASP A 40 -5.27 -28.27 19.52
C ASP A 40 -5.95 -26.89 19.63
N ASP A 41 -5.78 -26.25 20.78
CA ASP A 41 -6.07 -24.83 21.01
C ASP A 41 -4.90 -23.91 20.64
N GLY A 42 -3.82 -24.48 20.07
CA GLY A 42 -2.59 -23.77 19.70
C GLY A 42 -2.72 -22.80 18.51
N PRO A 43 -1.62 -22.13 18.14
CA PRO A 43 -1.60 -21.18 17.04
C PRO A 43 -1.76 -21.87 15.68
N LEU A 44 -2.40 -21.17 14.73
CA LEU A 44 -2.61 -21.65 13.36
C LEU A 44 -1.83 -20.79 12.36
N LEU A 45 -1.06 -21.47 11.49
CA LEU A 45 -0.43 -20.89 10.31
C LEU A 45 -1.05 -21.48 9.05
N VAL A 46 -1.68 -20.65 8.23
CA VAL A 46 -2.18 -21.04 6.92
C VAL A 46 -1.24 -20.49 5.83
N ILE A 47 -0.45 -21.39 5.23
CA ILE A 47 0.44 -21.08 4.10
C ILE A 47 -0.36 -21.18 2.82
N ALA A 48 -0.76 -20.04 2.27
CA ALA A 48 -1.68 -19.98 1.13
C ALA A 48 -0.96 -19.46 -0.11
N GLY A 49 -0.86 -20.25 -1.17
CA GLY A 49 -0.30 -19.79 -2.44
C GLY A 49 -1.11 -18.67 -3.10
N ALA A 50 -0.52 -17.97 -4.06
CA ALA A 50 -1.24 -17.00 -4.90
C ALA A 50 -2.51 -17.64 -5.50
N GLY A 51 -3.66 -16.96 -5.38
CA GLY A 51 -4.93 -17.43 -5.95
C GLY A 51 -5.51 -18.69 -5.29
N SER A 52 -5.02 -19.13 -4.12
CA SER A 52 -5.49 -20.34 -3.42
C SER A 52 -6.76 -20.15 -2.58
N GLY A 53 -7.38 -18.97 -2.65
CA GLY A 53 -8.57 -18.65 -1.87
C GLY A 53 -8.28 -18.25 -0.41
N LYS A 54 -7.06 -17.81 -0.10
CA LYS A 54 -6.63 -17.28 1.21
C LYS A 54 -7.71 -16.46 1.96
N THR A 55 -8.17 -15.38 1.32
CA THR A 55 -9.19 -14.47 1.84
C THR A 55 -10.54 -15.17 2.05
N ASN A 56 -10.88 -16.12 1.17
CA ASN A 56 -12.10 -16.92 1.30
C ASN A 56 -12.02 -17.85 2.51
N THR A 57 -10.91 -18.56 2.68
CA THR A 57 -10.65 -19.41 3.84
C THR A 57 -10.77 -18.62 5.14
N LEU A 58 -10.19 -17.42 5.20
CA LEU A 58 -10.26 -16.59 6.40
C LEU A 58 -11.69 -16.10 6.68
N ALA A 59 -12.45 -15.72 5.63
CA ALA A 59 -13.84 -15.32 5.77
C ALA A 59 -14.74 -16.46 6.28
N HIS A 60 -14.58 -17.67 5.72
CA HIS A 60 -15.28 -18.86 6.19
C HIS A 60 -14.88 -19.25 7.61
N ARG A 61 -13.60 -19.13 7.98
CA ARG A 61 -13.13 -19.34 9.36
C ARG A 61 -13.83 -18.41 10.33
N VAL A 62 -13.86 -17.10 10.06
CA VAL A 62 -14.55 -16.13 10.92
C VAL A 62 -16.03 -16.48 11.05
N ALA A 63 -16.70 -16.79 9.94
CA ALA A 63 -18.09 -17.21 9.96
C ALA A 63 -18.30 -18.48 10.81
N HIS A 64 -17.41 -19.47 10.66
CA HIS A 64 -17.46 -20.72 11.41
C HIS A 64 -17.25 -20.51 12.92
N LEU A 65 -16.32 -19.66 13.33
CA LEU A 65 -16.11 -19.28 14.74
C LEU A 65 -17.38 -18.66 15.34
N ILE A 66 -18.01 -17.71 14.64
CA ILE A 66 -19.24 -17.03 15.10
C ILE A 66 -20.39 -18.02 15.24
N LEU A 67 -20.56 -18.93 14.27
CA LEU A 67 -21.62 -19.94 14.30
C LEU A 67 -21.48 -20.93 15.47
N ASN A 68 -20.25 -21.13 15.94
CA ASN A 68 -19.94 -21.96 17.09
C ASN A 68 -19.82 -21.15 18.41
N GLY A 69 -20.31 -19.92 18.43
CA GLY A 69 -20.49 -19.15 19.66
C GLY A 69 -19.41 -18.11 19.97
N ALA A 70 -18.45 -17.87 19.07
CA ALA A 70 -17.51 -16.76 19.24
C ALA A 70 -18.23 -15.41 19.13
N ASP A 71 -17.90 -14.47 20.02
CA ASP A 71 -18.46 -13.11 20.01
C ASP A 71 -17.73 -12.23 18.97
N PRO A 72 -18.40 -11.71 17.93
CA PRO A 72 -17.79 -10.81 16.94
C PRO A 72 -17.11 -9.57 17.54
N GLN A 73 -17.55 -9.10 18.72
CA GLN A 73 -16.95 -7.95 19.41
C GLN A 73 -15.56 -8.28 19.99
N ARG A 74 -15.26 -9.57 20.18
CA ARG A 74 -14.01 -10.10 20.75
C ARG A 74 -13.13 -10.75 19.66
N MET A 75 -13.35 -10.44 18.39
CA MET A 75 -12.53 -10.88 17.27
C MET A 75 -11.73 -9.72 16.68
N LEU A 76 -10.41 -9.83 16.66
CA LEU A 76 -9.51 -8.88 16.02
C LEU A 76 -9.05 -9.42 14.66
N LEU A 77 -9.32 -8.67 13.59
CA LEU A 77 -8.90 -8.98 12.24
C LEU A 77 -7.95 -7.91 11.72
N LEU A 78 -6.71 -8.30 11.43
CA LEU A 78 -5.64 -7.44 10.97
C LEU A 78 -5.30 -7.72 9.50
N THR A 79 -5.28 -6.68 8.68
CA THR A 79 -4.92 -6.76 7.26
C THR A 79 -3.84 -5.75 6.89
N PHE A 80 -3.18 -5.92 5.74
CA PHE A 80 -2.17 -4.98 5.27
C PHE A 80 -2.75 -3.66 4.73
N SER A 81 -3.96 -3.69 4.16
CA SER A 81 -4.64 -2.51 3.61
C SER A 81 -6.09 -2.41 4.08
N ARG A 82 -6.62 -1.18 4.09
CA ARG A 82 -8.02 -0.92 4.44
C ARG A 82 -8.98 -1.54 3.42
N ARG A 83 -8.62 -1.52 2.13
CA ARG A 83 -9.37 -2.22 1.08
C ARG A 83 -9.54 -3.70 1.40
N ALA A 84 -8.45 -4.36 1.84
CA ALA A 84 -8.51 -5.76 2.25
C ALA A 84 -9.39 -5.96 3.50
N ALA A 85 -9.36 -5.05 4.47
CA ALA A 85 -10.24 -5.11 5.64
C ALA A 85 -11.73 -4.99 5.25
N LEU A 86 -12.08 -4.00 4.42
CA LEU A 86 -13.46 -3.79 3.93
C LEU A 86 -13.94 -4.96 3.05
N GLU A 87 -13.05 -5.50 2.22
CA GLU A 87 -13.35 -6.68 1.43
C GLU A 87 -13.60 -7.91 2.32
N MET A 88 -12.78 -8.10 3.36
CA MET A 88 -12.94 -9.18 4.32
C MET A 88 -14.27 -9.06 5.07
N ASP A 89 -14.62 -7.88 5.56
CA ASP A 89 -15.90 -7.63 6.26
C ASP A 89 -17.11 -7.94 5.35
N ARG A 90 -17.07 -7.47 4.08
CA ARG A 90 -18.10 -7.82 3.07
C ARG A 90 -18.18 -9.32 2.81
N ARG A 91 -17.04 -10.01 2.70
CA ARG A 91 -16.98 -11.46 2.44
C ARG A 91 -17.53 -12.24 3.63
N VAL A 92 -17.10 -11.91 4.85
CA VAL A 92 -17.63 -12.52 6.08
C VAL A 92 -19.14 -12.29 6.17
N GLY A 93 -19.59 -11.05 5.97
CA GLY A 93 -21.02 -10.72 5.98
C GLY A 93 -21.82 -11.53 4.95
N SER A 94 -21.27 -11.71 3.74
CA SER A 94 -21.89 -12.52 2.69
C SER A 94 -21.98 -14.00 3.05
N VAL A 95 -20.92 -14.55 3.66
CA VAL A 95 -20.92 -15.95 4.14
C VAL A 95 -21.93 -16.11 5.27
N LEU A 96 -21.91 -15.23 6.27
CA LEU A 96 -22.85 -15.26 7.39
C LEU A 96 -24.31 -15.16 6.92
N GLN A 97 -24.62 -14.28 5.96
CA GLN A 97 -25.96 -14.17 5.39
C GLN A 97 -26.47 -15.49 4.79
N ARG A 98 -25.63 -16.16 3.98
CA ARG A 98 -25.99 -17.45 3.37
C ARG A 98 -26.18 -18.53 4.43
N VAL A 99 -25.24 -18.62 5.36
CA VAL A 99 -25.19 -19.73 6.33
C VAL A 99 -26.26 -19.61 7.41
N MET A 100 -26.48 -18.40 7.91
CA MET A 100 -27.51 -18.14 8.91
C MET A 100 -28.91 -18.02 8.28
N ASN A 101 -29.03 -18.17 6.96
CA ASN A 101 -30.25 -17.99 6.18
C ASN A 101 -30.97 -16.66 6.53
N LEU A 102 -30.18 -15.60 6.71
CA LEU A 102 -30.69 -14.28 7.06
C LEU A 102 -31.43 -13.72 5.86
N ARG A 103 -32.58 -13.07 6.11
CA ARG A 103 -33.29 -12.35 5.05
C ARG A 103 -32.39 -11.24 4.52
N ALA A 104 -32.51 -10.89 3.25
CA ALA A 104 -31.73 -9.80 2.63
C ALA A 104 -31.86 -8.45 3.37
N THR A 105 -32.92 -8.28 4.18
CA THR A 105 -33.16 -7.09 5.00
C THR A 105 -32.48 -7.11 6.37
N GLN A 106 -31.91 -8.25 6.80
CA GLN A 106 -31.18 -8.38 8.06
C GLN A 106 -29.68 -8.11 7.83
N GLN A 107 -29.12 -7.19 8.60
CA GLN A 107 -27.69 -6.92 8.56
C GLN A 107 -26.93 -8.07 9.24
N PRO A 108 -25.85 -8.57 8.62
CA PRO A 108 -24.97 -9.54 9.27
C PRO A 108 -24.27 -8.89 10.49
N PRO A 109 -23.75 -9.70 11.42
CA PRO A 109 -22.91 -9.21 12.50
C PRO A 109 -21.74 -8.37 11.96
N SER A 110 -21.52 -7.19 12.54
CA SER A 110 -20.37 -6.37 12.19
C SER A 110 -19.11 -6.83 12.93
N LEU A 111 -17.96 -6.67 12.30
CA LEU A 111 -16.64 -6.90 12.90
C LEU A 111 -16.00 -5.55 13.25
N PRO A 112 -16.24 -5.00 14.46
CA PRO A 112 -15.78 -3.66 14.80
C PRO A 112 -14.26 -3.53 14.91
N TRP A 113 -13.54 -4.64 15.05
CA TRP A 113 -12.08 -4.71 15.15
C TRP A 113 -11.45 -5.32 13.90
N ALA A 114 -11.96 -4.95 12.72
CA ALA A 114 -11.34 -5.26 11.44
C ALA A 114 -10.63 -4.03 10.88
N GLY A 115 -9.33 -4.11 10.60
CA GLY A 115 -8.57 -2.97 10.09
C GLY A 115 -7.09 -3.25 9.86
N THR A 116 -6.35 -2.20 9.50
CA THR A 116 -4.88 -2.29 9.43
C THR A 116 -4.26 -2.20 10.82
N PHE A 117 -3.02 -2.65 10.98
CA PHE A 117 -2.27 -2.48 12.23
C PHE A 117 -2.26 -1.02 12.71
N HIS A 118 -2.09 -0.06 11.80
CA HIS A 118 -2.07 1.36 12.18
C HIS A 118 -3.44 1.86 12.63
N ALA A 119 -4.52 1.48 11.94
CA ALA A 119 -5.88 1.92 12.32
C ALA A 119 -6.33 1.31 13.66
N ILE A 120 -6.03 0.02 13.86
CA ILE A 120 -6.29 -0.65 15.14
C ILE A 120 -5.39 -0.08 16.24
N GLY A 121 -4.11 0.14 15.96
CA GLY A 121 -3.15 0.77 16.88
C GLY A 121 -3.63 2.14 17.33
N ALA A 122 -3.99 3.03 16.39
CA ALA A 122 -4.53 4.35 16.71
C ALA A 122 -5.76 4.29 17.62
N ARG A 123 -6.67 3.32 17.38
CA ARG A 123 -7.84 3.11 18.24
C ARG A 123 -7.45 2.61 19.63
N LEU A 124 -6.61 1.57 19.73
CA LEU A 124 -6.20 0.99 21.01
C LEU A 124 -5.39 1.98 21.85
N LEU A 125 -4.52 2.77 21.22
CA LEU A 125 -3.74 3.80 21.89
C LEU A 125 -4.64 4.90 22.47
N ARG A 126 -5.74 5.27 21.79
CA ARG A 126 -6.73 6.19 22.36
C ARG A 126 -7.48 5.57 23.53
N ASP A 127 -7.94 4.32 23.40
CA ASP A 127 -8.61 3.59 24.49
C ASP A 127 -7.71 3.49 25.74
N CYS A 128 -6.39 3.39 25.56
CA CYS A 128 -5.42 3.23 26.64
C CYS A 128 -4.66 4.52 26.99
N ALA A 129 -4.97 5.66 26.37
CA ALA A 129 -4.12 6.86 26.37
C ALA A 129 -3.71 7.30 27.79
N GLN A 130 -4.68 7.36 28.71
CA GLN A 130 -4.45 7.74 30.11
C GLN A 130 -3.50 6.78 30.85
N ARG A 131 -3.50 5.49 30.51
CA ARG A 131 -2.64 4.47 31.14
C ARG A 131 -1.19 4.55 30.67
N ILE A 132 -0.97 5.06 29.46
CA ILE A 132 0.34 5.06 28.78
C ILE A 132 0.95 6.46 28.63
N GLY A 133 0.38 7.47 29.32
CA GLY A 133 0.89 8.83 29.31
C GLY A 133 0.72 9.56 27.97
N LEU A 134 -0.25 9.15 27.15
CA LEU A 134 -0.61 9.82 25.91
C LEU A 134 -1.85 10.71 26.08
N SER A 135 -1.95 11.73 25.25
CA SER A 135 -3.18 12.50 25.05
C SER A 135 -4.19 11.66 24.27
N ASP A 136 -5.47 11.64 24.65
CA ASP A 136 -6.52 10.97 23.85
C ASP A 136 -6.85 11.72 22.54
N VAL A 137 -6.47 12.99 22.45
CA VAL A 137 -6.63 13.87 21.27
C VAL A 137 -5.34 14.03 20.44
N PHE A 138 -4.40 13.08 20.50
CA PHE A 138 -3.21 13.15 19.64
C PHE A 138 -3.59 13.18 18.15
N THR A 139 -2.88 13.99 17.37
CA THR A 139 -2.98 13.99 15.90
C THR A 139 -1.89 13.13 15.28
N ILE A 140 -2.14 12.68 14.05
CA ILE A 140 -1.22 11.80 13.32
C ILE A 140 -0.61 12.56 12.15
N HIS A 141 0.71 12.68 12.14
CA HIS A 141 1.47 13.25 11.04
C HIS A 141 1.52 12.28 9.86
N ASP A 142 1.28 12.83 8.66
CA ASP A 142 1.61 12.11 7.44
C ASP A 142 3.13 12.12 7.17
N ARG A 143 3.57 11.41 6.13
CA ARG A 143 5.00 11.33 5.81
C ARG A 143 5.62 12.70 5.54
N GLY A 144 4.91 13.61 4.88
CA GLY A 144 5.42 14.96 4.61
C GLY A 144 5.56 15.77 5.89
N ASP A 145 4.56 15.72 6.77
CA ASP A 145 4.60 16.39 8.07
C ASP A 145 5.72 15.85 8.96
N ALA A 146 5.93 14.53 8.96
CA ALA A 146 7.02 13.88 9.69
C ALA A 146 8.40 14.30 9.14
N GLU A 147 8.55 14.40 7.82
CA GLU A 147 9.78 14.91 7.18
C GLU A 147 10.03 16.37 7.54
N ASP A 148 9.00 17.21 7.56
CA ASP A 148 9.12 18.62 7.91
C ASP A 148 9.50 18.81 9.39
N LEU A 149 8.89 18.06 10.31
CA LEU A 149 9.28 18.07 11.72
C LEU A 149 10.72 17.58 11.92
N MET A 150 11.11 16.49 11.24
CA MET A 150 12.50 16.00 11.24
C MET A 150 13.47 17.08 10.72
N GLY A 151 13.05 17.82 9.68
CA GLY A 151 13.81 18.94 9.13
C GLY A 151 13.98 20.11 10.10
N MET A 152 12.94 20.46 10.85
CA MET A 152 12.96 21.50 11.89
C MET A 152 13.95 21.15 13.00
N VAL A 153 13.82 19.95 13.60
CA VAL A 153 14.70 19.49 14.68
C VAL A 153 16.16 19.38 14.19
N ARG A 154 16.36 18.90 12.96
CA ARG A 154 17.69 18.87 12.32
C ARG A 154 18.31 20.27 12.19
N HIS A 155 17.51 21.30 11.93
CA HIS A 155 17.99 22.67 11.86
C HIS A 155 18.33 23.24 13.25
N GLU A 156 17.46 23.01 14.24
CA GLU A 156 17.64 23.46 15.63
C GLU A 156 18.91 22.89 16.27
N LEU A 157 19.28 21.64 15.95
CA LEU A 157 20.52 21.01 16.41
C LEU A 157 21.78 21.48 15.64
N GLY A 158 21.64 22.41 14.68
CA GLY A 158 22.77 22.90 13.88
C GLY A 158 23.28 21.91 12.82
N LEU A 159 22.59 20.77 12.61
CA LEU A 159 22.99 19.71 11.68
C LEU A 159 22.75 20.09 10.21
N SER A 160 22.09 21.22 9.95
CA SER A 160 21.94 21.79 8.60
C SER A 160 23.14 22.60 8.12
N SER A 161 24.04 22.99 9.03
CA SER A 161 25.13 23.95 8.80
C SER A 161 26.51 23.38 9.17
N THR A 162 26.64 22.05 9.13
CA THR A 162 27.88 21.33 9.40
C THR A 162 28.91 21.54 8.29
N LYS A 163 30.21 21.41 8.62
CA LYS A 163 31.30 21.48 7.63
C LYS A 163 31.21 20.39 6.56
N SER A 164 30.80 19.19 6.97
CA SER A 164 30.59 18.03 6.11
C SER A 164 29.10 17.84 5.83
N ARG A 165 28.76 17.26 4.66
CA ARG A 165 27.38 17.06 4.24
C ARG A 165 26.63 16.06 5.14
N PHE A 166 25.76 16.56 5.99
CA PHE A 166 24.82 15.76 6.78
C PHE A 166 23.60 15.31 5.94
N PRO A 167 22.96 14.15 6.23
CA PRO A 167 21.81 13.67 5.48
C PRO A 167 20.62 14.65 5.48
N LEU A 168 19.80 14.58 4.43
CA LEU A 168 18.57 15.37 4.31
C LEU A 168 17.44 14.79 5.18
N LYS A 169 16.44 15.62 5.49
CA LYS A 169 15.30 15.27 6.35
C LYS A 169 14.61 13.96 5.97
N GLY A 170 14.37 13.73 4.68
CA GLY A 170 13.76 12.48 4.18
C GLY A 170 14.65 11.25 4.39
N THR A 171 15.98 11.39 4.26
CA THR A 171 16.93 10.32 4.57
C THR A 171 16.98 10.05 6.08
N CYS A 172 17.04 11.10 6.91
CA CYS A 172 16.99 10.95 8.37
C CYS A 172 15.72 10.22 8.82
N LEU A 173 14.55 10.61 8.29
CA LEU A 173 13.29 9.94 8.60
C LEU A 173 13.26 8.49 8.10
N ALA A 174 13.79 8.21 6.91
CA ALA A 174 13.88 6.83 6.40
C ALA A 174 14.77 5.93 7.28
N ILE A 175 15.89 6.46 7.80
CA ILE A 175 16.74 5.74 8.76
C ILE A 175 15.97 5.50 10.06
N TYR A 176 15.34 6.53 10.63
CA TYR A 176 14.52 6.43 11.85
C TYR A 176 13.44 5.37 11.71
N SER A 177 12.64 5.44 10.65
CA SER A 177 11.56 4.50 10.35
C SER A 177 12.08 3.07 10.23
N ARG A 178 13.21 2.86 9.54
CA ARG A 178 13.80 1.52 9.41
C ARG A 178 14.29 0.98 10.75
N VAL A 179 14.91 1.81 11.59
CA VAL A 179 15.34 1.46 12.96
C VAL A 179 14.15 0.98 13.79
N VAL A 180 13.06 1.76 13.82
CA VAL A 180 11.86 1.44 14.58
C VAL A 180 11.21 0.14 14.09
N ASN A 181 10.93 0.03 12.79
CA ASN A 181 10.17 -1.10 12.25
C ASN A 181 10.97 -2.42 12.22
N SER A 182 12.29 -2.36 12.07
CA SER A 182 13.16 -3.54 12.12
C SER A 182 13.61 -3.91 13.54
N GLN A 183 13.37 -3.04 14.53
CA GLN A 183 13.91 -3.14 15.89
C GLN A 183 15.43 -3.38 15.93
N ALA A 184 16.16 -2.87 14.93
CA ALA A 184 17.60 -3.02 14.82
C ALA A 184 18.32 -1.77 15.37
N PRO A 185 19.52 -1.94 15.96
CA PRO A 185 20.35 -0.80 16.34
C PRO A 185 20.66 0.12 15.16
N VAL A 186 20.81 1.43 15.44
CA VAL A 186 21.15 2.43 14.42
C VAL A 186 22.40 2.03 13.63
N ALA A 187 23.44 1.54 14.30
CA ALA A 187 24.69 1.10 13.66
C ALA A 187 24.47 0.03 12.58
N ASP A 188 23.62 -0.97 12.84
CA ASP A 188 23.34 -2.05 11.91
C ASP A 188 22.56 -1.54 10.70
N VAL A 189 21.54 -0.72 10.92
CA VAL A 189 20.75 -0.10 9.84
C VAL A 189 21.61 0.79 8.94
N LEU A 190 22.53 1.56 9.54
CA LEU A 190 23.48 2.36 8.79
C LEU A 190 24.40 1.46 7.96
N LYS A 191 24.96 0.41 8.55
CA LYS A 191 25.86 -0.51 7.87
C LYS A 191 25.21 -1.20 6.66
N THR A 192 23.97 -1.67 6.81
CA THR A 192 23.31 -2.48 5.78
C THR A 192 22.58 -1.67 4.73
N SER A 193 21.96 -0.54 5.11
CA SER A 193 20.99 0.14 4.25
C SER A 193 21.32 1.60 3.96
N PHE A 194 22.13 2.24 4.80
CA PHE A 194 22.55 3.64 4.63
C PHE A 194 24.06 3.82 4.89
N PRO A 195 24.95 3.05 4.22
CA PRO A 195 26.38 3.02 4.59
C PRO A 195 27.08 4.38 4.42
N TRP A 196 26.60 5.23 3.50
CA TRP A 196 27.11 6.59 3.33
C TRP A 196 26.76 7.54 4.50
N CYS A 197 25.87 7.13 5.40
CA CYS A 197 25.50 7.84 6.62
C CYS A 197 26.21 7.30 7.88
N ALA A 198 27.01 6.24 7.79
CA ALA A 198 27.61 5.56 8.94
C ALA A 198 28.46 6.49 9.84
N GLN A 199 29.14 7.47 9.25
CA GLN A 199 29.96 8.44 10.00
C GLN A 199 29.15 9.37 10.93
N TRP A 200 27.83 9.42 10.78
CA TRP A 200 26.93 10.33 11.49
C TRP A 200 26.09 9.63 12.57
N GLU A 201 26.52 8.45 13.03
CA GLU A 201 25.72 7.61 13.94
C GLU A 201 25.30 8.35 15.22
N ASP A 202 26.23 9.05 15.87
CA ASP A 202 25.98 9.75 17.13
C ASP A 202 25.07 10.98 16.93
N GLU A 203 25.29 11.75 15.86
CA GLU A 203 24.43 12.87 15.49
C GLU A 203 23.02 12.41 15.13
N LEU A 204 22.87 11.28 14.43
CA LEU A 204 21.57 10.69 14.11
C LEU A 204 20.86 10.21 15.37
N LYS A 205 21.55 9.55 16.30
CA LYS A 205 20.98 9.16 17.61
C LYS A 205 20.48 10.38 18.39
N ASN A 206 21.26 11.46 18.41
CA ASN A 206 20.85 12.70 19.06
C ASN A 206 19.64 13.34 18.37
N LEU A 207 19.64 13.38 17.02
CA LEU A 207 18.51 13.86 16.23
C LEU A 207 17.25 13.05 16.48
N PHE A 208 17.33 11.72 16.53
CA PHE A 208 16.16 10.86 16.78
C PHE A 208 15.60 11.05 18.19
N ARG A 209 16.46 11.23 19.20
CA ARG A 209 16.02 11.57 20.55
C ARG A 209 15.27 12.90 20.59
N ALA A 210 15.83 13.94 19.96
CA ALA A 210 15.19 15.24 19.87
C ALA A 210 13.89 15.21 19.04
N TYR A 211 13.83 14.38 18.00
CA TYR A 211 12.63 14.18 17.18
C TYR A 211 11.50 13.55 18.00
N VAL A 212 11.79 12.52 18.79
CA VAL A 212 10.82 11.91 19.71
C VAL A 212 10.32 12.93 20.74
N ALA A 213 11.22 13.69 21.36
CA ALA A 213 10.84 14.75 22.30
C ALA A 213 9.93 15.80 21.64
N ALA A 214 10.29 16.27 20.45
CA ALA A 214 9.49 17.26 19.71
C ALA A 214 8.09 16.73 19.32
N LYS A 215 7.95 15.43 19.04
CA LYS A 215 6.64 14.78 18.81
C LYS A 215 5.81 14.75 20.09
N GLN A 216 6.42 14.36 21.22
CA GLN A 216 5.77 14.31 22.52
C GLN A 216 5.30 15.70 22.99
N ASP A 217 6.14 16.73 22.87
CA ASP A 217 5.81 18.11 23.24
C ASP A 217 4.62 18.67 22.43
N GLN A 218 4.51 18.25 21.16
CA GLN A 218 3.41 18.64 20.26
C GLN A 218 2.17 17.74 20.39
N GLN A 219 2.23 16.67 21.19
CA GLN A 219 1.19 15.65 21.30
C GLN A 219 0.81 15.05 19.94
N VAL A 220 1.82 14.74 19.15
CA VAL A 220 1.70 14.19 17.80
C VAL A 220 2.34 12.81 17.76
N LEU A 221 1.71 11.90 17.02
CA LEU A 221 2.31 10.63 16.62
C LEU A 221 2.51 10.61 15.09
N ASP A 222 3.52 9.90 14.60
CA ASP A 222 3.61 9.51 13.19
C ASP A 222 3.14 8.06 12.99
N TYR A 223 3.27 7.53 11.77
CA TYR A 223 2.89 6.14 11.48
C TYR A 223 3.69 5.12 12.28
N ASP A 224 5.00 5.34 12.42
CA ASP A 224 5.87 4.40 13.10
C ASP A 224 5.55 4.38 14.60
N ASP A 225 5.20 5.53 15.17
CA ASP A 225 4.76 5.65 16.57
C ASP A 225 3.51 4.83 16.88
N LEU A 226 2.54 4.73 15.96
CA LEU A 226 1.33 3.94 16.20
C LEU A 226 1.65 2.47 16.47
N LEU A 227 2.69 1.95 15.83
CA LEU A 227 3.18 0.60 16.06
C LEU A 227 4.14 0.56 17.27
N LEU A 228 5.01 1.56 17.40
CA LEU A 228 6.00 1.61 18.48
C LEU A 228 5.32 1.72 19.84
N TYR A 229 4.41 2.67 20.04
CA TYR A 229 3.67 2.81 21.29
C TYR A 229 2.79 1.59 21.56
N TRP A 230 2.25 0.92 20.53
CA TRP A 230 1.51 -0.32 20.74
C TRP A 230 2.46 -1.43 21.22
N ALA A 231 3.62 -1.61 20.60
CA ALA A 231 4.61 -2.59 21.04
C ALA A 231 5.12 -2.31 22.46
N GLU A 232 5.45 -1.06 22.78
CA GLU A 232 5.86 -0.64 24.12
C GLU A 232 4.74 -0.87 25.14
N MET A 233 3.48 -0.57 24.79
CA MET A 233 2.31 -0.89 25.63
C MET A 233 2.18 -2.39 25.90
N MET A 234 2.53 -3.25 24.93
CA MET A 234 2.51 -4.71 25.10
C MET A 234 3.75 -5.26 25.83
N SER A 235 4.78 -4.44 26.07
CA SER A 235 5.95 -4.83 26.87
C SER A 235 5.62 -4.91 28.37
N ASP A 236 4.58 -4.18 28.81
CA ASP A 236 4.02 -4.32 30.16
C ASP A 236 3.10 -5.55 30.23
N PRO A 237 3.42 -6.56 31.05
CA PRO A 237 2.63 -7.80 31.09
C PRO A 237 1.17 -7.62 31.54
N GLY A 238 0.90 -6.61 32.38
CA GLY A 238 -0.45 -6.34 32.87
C GLY A 238 -1.32 -5.74 31.77
N ILE A 239 -0.80 -4.73 31.07
CA ILE A 239 -1.51 -4.14 29.93
C ILE A 239 -1.65 -5.15 28.78
N ALA A 240 -0.61 -5.93 28.49
CA ALA A 240 -0.66 -6.97 27.47
C ALA A 240 -1.74 -8.02 27.77
N ALA A 241 -1.84 -8.48 29.02
CA ALA A 241 -2.88 -9.42 29.44
C ALA A 241 -4.29 -8.81 29.31
N ASP A 242 -4.48 -7.57 29.76
CA ASP A 242 -5.77 -6.87 29.66
C ASP A 242 -6.20 -6.70 28.20
N VAL A 243 -5.30 -6.21 27.34
CA VAL A 243 -5.58 -5.96 25.93
C VAL A 243 -5.77 -7.28 25.18
N GLY A 244 -4.91 -8.27 25.42
CA GLY A 244 -5.03 -9.62 24.85
C GLY A 244 -6.34 -10.31 25.25
N ALA A 245 -6.82 -10.12 26.47
CA ALA A 245 -8.09 -10.66 26.97
C ALA A 245 -9.34 -10.01 26.35
N ARG A 246 -9.21 -8.87 25.66
CA ARG A 246 -10.32 -8.28 24.88
C ARG A 246 -10.65 -9.10 23.63
N PHE A 247 -9.70 -9.90 23.14
CA PHE A 247 -9.82 -10.61 21.87
C PHE A 247 -9.63 -12.10 22.08
N ASP A 248 -10.69 -12.89 21.94
CA ASP A 248 -10.58 -14.36 21.99
C ASP A 248 -9.86 -14.89 20.75
N HIS A 249 -10.10 -14.26 19.61
CA HIS A 249 -9.51 -14.60 18.33
C HIS A 249 -8.78 -13.41 17.71
N VAL A 250 -7.53 -13.64 17.30
CA VAL A 250 -6.71 -12.68 16.54
C VAL A 250 -6.37 -13.32 15.21
N LEU A 251 -6.86 -12.73 14.12
CA LEU A 251 -6.68 -13.21 12.77
C LEU A 251 -5.87 -12.21 11.96
N VAL A 252 -4.79 -12.65 11.34
CA VAL A 252 -3.87 -11.78 10.59
C VAL A 252 -3.75 -12.28 9.16
N ASP A 253 -4.08 -11.43 8.19
CA ASP A 253 -3.87 -11.66 6.77
C ASP A 253 -2.58 -10.98 6.28
N GLU A 254 -1.99 -11.50 5.21
CA GLU A 254 -0.73 -11.06 4.61
C GLU A 254 0.45 -11.08 5.61
N TYR A 255 0.53 -12.10 6.46
CA TYR A 255 1.49 -12.13 7.57
C TYR A 255 2.96 -12.04 7.13
N GLN A 256 3.29 -12.47 5.90
CA GLN A 256 4.64 -12.34 5.34
C GLN A 256 5.10 -10.88 5.17
N ASP A 257 4.18 -9.92 5.08
CA ASP A 257 4.51 -8.49 4.91
C ASP A 257 4.63 -7.75 6.24
N THR A 258 4.54 -8.48 7.35
CA THR A 258 4.72 -7.88 8.67
C THR A 258 6.20 -7.60 8.94
N ASN A 259 6.46 -6.53 9.68
CA ASN A 259 7.79 -6.23 10.21
C ASN A 259 7.97 -6.86 11.61
N ARG A 260 9.17 -6.78 12.17
CA ARG A 260 9.47 -7.38 13.49
C ARG A 260 8.64 -6.76 14.61
N LEU A 261 8.41 -5.45 14.55
CA LEU A 261 7.62 -4.70 15.53
C LEU A 261 6.16 -5.19 15.57
N GLN A 262 5.54 -5.42 14.42
CA GLN A 262 4.17 -5.96 14.31
C GLN A 262 4.08 -7.40 14.82
N ALA A 263 5.07 -8.25 14.51
CA ALA A 263 5.12 -9.61 15.05
C ALA A 263 5.27 -9.59 16.59
N ALA A 264 6.11 -8.71 17.14
CA ALA A 264 6.30 -8.57 18.58
C ALA A 264 4.98 -8.21 19.31
N ILE A 265 4.16 -7.31 18.73
CA ILE A 265 2.83 -6.98 19.24
C ILE A 265 1.95 -8.23 19.36
N LEU A 266 1.89 -9.03 18.29
CA LEU A 266 1.03 -10.22 18.26
C LEU A 266 1.48 -11.30 19.26
N LEU A 267 2.80 -11.53 19.34
CA LEU A 267 3.39 -12.48 20.28
C LEU A 267 3.15 -12.05 21.74
N ALA A 268 3.24 -10.75 22.03
CA ALA A 268 2.96 -10.24 23.38
C ALA A 268 1.46 -10.29 23.73
N MET A 269 0.57 -10.04 22.76
CA MET A 269 -0.88 -10.17 22.95
C MET A 269 -1.33 -11.63 23.15
N LYS A 270 -0.66 -12.58 22.48
CA LYS A 270 -0.99 -14.01 22.47
C LYS A 270 0.26 -14.87 22.72
N PRO A 271 0.85 -14.82 23.93
CA PRO A 271 2.14 -15.46 24.21
C PRO A 271 2.13 -17.00 24.12
N ASP A 272 0.96 -17.62 24.30
CA ASP A 272 0.77 -19.06 24.13
C ASP A 272 0.17 -19.44 22.75
N GLY A 273 -0.08 -18.44 21.89
CA GLY A 273 -0.65 -18.62 20.56
C GLY A 273 -2.14 -18.95 20.53
N ARG A 274 -2.84 -19.04 21.67
CA ARG A 274 -4.25 -19.46 21.70
C ARG A 274 -5.15 -18.44 21.01
N GLY A 275 -5.92 -18.91 20.05
CA GLY A 275 -6.81 -18.07 19.24
C GLY A 275 -6.08 -17.20 18.20
N LEU A 276 -4.76 -17.35 18.03
CA LEU A 276 -4.00 -16.66 16.99
C LEU A 276 -4.01 -17.47 15.69
N THR A 277 -4.46 -16.85 14.62
CA THR A 277 -4.41 -17.40 13.26
C THR A 277 -3.69 -16.41 12.36
N VAL A 278 -2.59 -16.83 11.74
CA VAL A 278 -1.89 -16.03 10.73
C VAL A 278 -1.98 -16.71 9.37
N VAL A 279 -2.16 -15.91 8.33
CA VAL A 279 -2.34 -16.37 6.96
C VAL A 279 -1.42 -15.58 6.05
N GLY A 280 -0.68 -16.26 5.17
CA GLY A 280 0.25 -15.59 4.27
C GLY A 280 0.88 -16.48 3.22
N ASP A 281 1.70 -15.85 2.38
CA ASP A 281 2.45 -16.47 1.30
C ASP A 281 3.90 -15.93 1.29
N ASP A 282 4.86 -16.73 1.72
CA ASP A 282 6.29 -16.39 1.70
C ASP A 282 6.79 -15.95 0.31
N ALA A 283 6.21 -16.51 -0.76
CA ALA A 283 6.52 -16.15 -2.14
C ALA A 283 5.99 -14.76 -2.56
N GLN A 284 5.11 -14.15 -1.76
CA GLN A 284 4.56 -12.81 -2.02
C GLN A 284 5.10 -11.74 -1.07
N SER A 285 6.13 -12.03 -0.26
CA SER A 285 6.80 -11.03 0.58
C SER A 285 7.61 -10.03 -0.26
N ILE A 286 7.07 -8.83 -0.48
CA ILE A 286 7.61 -7.80 -1.39
C ILE A 286 7.66 -6.38 -0.78
N TYR A 287 7.66 -6.27 0.55
CA TYR A 287 7.68 -4.98 1.25
C TYR A 287 8.89 -4.82 2.18
N SER A 288 10.05 -5.41 1.86
CA SER A 288 11.24 -5.30 2.74
C SER A 288 11.74 -3.86 2.87
N PHE A 289 11.46 -3.01 1.87
CA PHE A 289 11.72 -1.57 1.93
C PHE A 289 10.93 -0.86 3.06
N ARG A 290 9.90 -1.50 3.62
CA ARG A 290 9.17 -1.09 4.85
C ARG A 290 9.59 -1.91 6.08
N ALA A 291 10.76 -2.54 6.02
CA ALA A 291 11.28 -3.48 7.01
C ALA A 291 10.43 -4.74 7.25
N ALA A 292 9.54 -5.09 6.32
CA ALA A 292 8.89 -6.40 6.35
C ALA A 292 9.94 -7.52 6.27
N THR A 293 9.71 -8.62 6.99
CA THR A 293 10.64 -9.75 6.98
C THR A 293 9.90 -11.07 6.77
N VAL A 294 10.31 -11.80 5.74
CA VAL A 294 9.79 -13.15 5.46
C VAL A 294 10.07 -14.12 6.62
N ARG A 295 11.06 -13.84 7.47
CA ARG A 295 11.35 -14.64 8.67
C ARG A 295 10.16 -14.72 9.61
N ASN A 296 9.31 -13.69 9.69
CA ASN A 296 8.12 -13.72 10.53
C ASN A 296 7.21 -14.90 10.21
N ILE A 297 6.97 -15.19 8.92
CA ILE A 297 6.11 -16.31 8.51
C ILE A 297 6.86 -17.66 8.50
N LEU A 298 8.16 -17.66 8.20
CA LEU A 298 8.98 -18.87 8.19
C LEU A 298 9.22 -19.42 9.61
N ASP A 299 9.44 -18.53 10.58
CA ASP A 299 9.79 -18.90 11.96
C ASP A 299 8.56 -19.07 12.87
N PHE A 300 7.39 -18.60 12.43
CA PHE A 300 6.14 -18.63 13.21
C PHE A 300 5.84 -19.96 13.91
N PRO A 301 5.99 -21.14 13.27
CA PRO A 301 5.66 -22.41 13.92
C PRO A 301 6.46 -22.70 15.19
N ALA A 302 7.65 -22.14 15.33
CA ALA A 302 8.55 -22.37 16.45
C ALA A 302 8.53 -21.25 17.51
N GLN A 303 7.68 -20.23 17.36
CA GLN A 303 7.65 -19.05 18.27
C GLN A 303 6.83 -19.24 19.54
N PHE A 304 6.15 -20.39 19.70
CA PHE A 304 5.22 -20.63 20.81
C PHE A 304 5.59 -21.89 21.61
N PRO A 305 5.15 -22.00 22.88
CA PRO A 305 5.39 -23.20 23.69
C PRO A 305 4.86 -24.49 23.06
N LYS A 306 3.71 -24.40 22.36
CA LYS A 306 3.20 -25.45 21.49
C LYS A 306 3.47 -25.04 20.04
N PRO A 307 4.09 -25.91 19.20
CA PRO A 307 4.30 -25.59 17.79
C PRO A 307 2.99 -25.26 17.07
N ALA A 308 3.01 -24.28 16.18
CA ALA A 308 1.82 -23.92 15.43
C ALA A 308 1.39 -25.05 14.47
N ARG A 309 0.08 -25.24 14.32
CA ARG A 309 -0.48 -26.08 13.25
C ARG A 309 -0.23 -25.38 11.91
N VAL A 310 0.41 -26.05 10.98
CA VAL A 310 0.64 -25.53 9.62
C VAL A 310 -0.30 -26.22 8.63
N ILE A 311 -1.10 -25.44 7.91
CA ILE A 311 -1.98 -25.92 6.84
C ILE A 311 -1.59 -25.23 5.53
N THR A 312 -1.36 -26.01 4.48
CA THR A 312 -0.94 -25.50 3.17
C THR A 312 -2.11 -25.48 2.19
N LEU A 313 -2.32 -24.35 1.50
CA LEU A 313 -3.28 -24.21 0.40
C LEU A 313 -2.51 -24.06 -0.92
N ASP A 314 -2.48 -25.11 -1.73
CA ASP A 314 -1.71 -25.23 -2.98
C ASP A 314 -2.57 -25.18 -4.26
N ARG A 315 -3.87 -25.50 -4.16
CA ARG A 315 -4.82 -25.40 -5.28
C ARG A 315 -5.13 -23.94 -5.60
N ASN A 316 -4.79 -23.50 -6.81
CA ASN A 316 -5.07 -22.18 -7.35
C ASN A 316 -6.37 -22.16 -8.17
N TYR A 317 -7.23 -21.18 -7.88
CA TYR A 317 -8.53 -20.99 -8.55
C TYR A 317 -8.53 -19.85 -9.59
N ARG A 318 -7.40 -19.17 -9.76
CA ARG A 318 -7.26 -17.92 -10.54
C ARG A 318 -6.70 -18.15 -11.94
N SER A 319 -5.49 -18.68 -11.99
CA SER A 319 -4.62 -18.74 -13.16
C SER A 319 -4.75 -20.09 -13.86
N THR A 320 -4.39 -20.15 -15.13
CA THR A 320 -4.31 -21.42 -15.88
C THR A 320 -3.03 -22.19 -15.56
N GLN A 321 -3.03 -23.50 -15.77
CA GLN A 321 -1.89 -24.36 -15.44
C GLN A 321 -0.58 -23.92 -16.14
N PRO A 322 -0.54 -23.50 -17.42
CA PRO A 322 0.69 -23.00 -18.03
C PRO A 322 1.29 -21.77 -17.34
N ILE A 323 0.46 -20.82 -16.91
CA ILE A 323 0.92 -19.64 -16.16
C ILE A 323 1.50 -20.06 -14.80
N LEU A 324 0.84 -21.02 -14.12
CA LEU A 324 1.34 -21.55 -12.85
C LEU A 324 2.66 -22.31 -13.03
N ASN A 325 2.81 -23.12 -14.08
CA ASN A 325 4.05 -23.83 -14.36
C ASN A 325 5.23 -22.84 -14.52
N ALA A 326 5.05 -21.79 -15.31
CA ALA A 326 6.06 -20.74 -15.47
C ALA A 326 6.34 -19.99 -14.15
N SER A 327 5.30 -19.66 -13.38
CA SER A 327 5.44 -18.94 -12.11
C SER A 327 6.13 -19.80 -11.04
N ASN A 328 5.75 -21.08 -10.92
CA ASN A 328 6.37 -22.07 -10.03
C ASN A 328 7.85 -22.28 -10.38
N ALA A 329 8.21 -22.30 -11.67
CA ALA A 329 9.61 -22.40 -12.10
C ALA A 329 10.43 -21.18 -11.66
N VAL A 330 9.88 -19.96 -11.78
CA VAL A 330 10.56 -18.73 -11.34
C VAL A 330 10.78 -18.73 -9.83
N ILE A 331 9.75 -18.99 -9.03
CA ILE A 331 9.85 -18.97 -7.56
C ILE A 331 10.58 -20.21 -7.00
N GLY A 332 10.58 -21.32 -7.73
CA GLY A 332 11.27 -22.55 -7.34
C GLY A 332 12.79 -22.41 -7.25
N GLN A 333 13.35 -21.35 -7.84
CA GLN A 333 14.76 -20.99 -7.69
C GLN A 333 15.07 -20.16 -6.43
N ALA A 334 14.07 -19.84 -5.60
CA ALA A 334 14.30 -19.14 -4.35
C ALA A 334 15.02 -20.02 -3.31
N THR A 335 15.94 -19.43 -2.56
CA THR A 335 16.81 -20.17 -1.62
C THR A 335 16.07 -20.63 -0.36
N GLU A 336 15.22 -19.76 0.20
CA GLU A 336 14.40 -20.06 1.38
C GLU A 336 12.93 -19.90 1.02
N ARG A 337 12.15 -21.00 1.12
CA ARG A 337 10.69 -20.99 0.89
C ARG A 337 10.01 -22.15 1.59
N TYR A 338 8.70 -22.01 1.83
CA TYR A 338 7.86 -23.19 2.03
C TYR A 338 7.72 -23.91 0.68
N ALA A 339 8.10 -25.19 0.65
CA ALA A 339 7.95 -26.00 -0.54
C ALA A 339 6.46 -26.25 -0.81
N LYS A 340 5.92 -25.50 -1.78
CA LYS A 340 4.59 -25.68 -2.33
C LYS A 340 4.63 -25.41 -3.83
N ASP A 341 3.94 -26.25 -4.59
CA ASP A 341 3.81 -26.10 -6.03
C ASP A 341 2.34 -25.90 -6.35
N LEU A 342 2.01 -24.77 -6.96
CA LEU A 342 0.62 -24.41 -7.23
C LEU A 342 0.07 -25.20 -8.43
N TRP A 343 -1.13 -25.73 -8.28
CA TRP A 343 -1.82 -26.48 -9.33
C TRP A 343 -3.26 -25.99 -9.50
N THR A 344 -3.87 -26.23 -10.66
CA THR A 344 -5.24 -25.80 -10.96
C THR A 344 -5.98 -26.77 -11.86
N ASP A 345 -7.31 -26.79 -11.76
CA ASP A 345 -8.18 -27.48 -12.73
C ASP A 345 -8.38 -26.66 -14.01
N ARG A 346 -7.96 -25.39 -14.03
CA ARG A 346 -8.06 -24.49 -15.19
C ARG A 346 -7.01 -24.86 -16.24
N GLN A 347 -7.37 -25.75 -17.16
CA GLN A 347 -6.51 -26.13 -18.27
C GLN A 347 -6.51 -25.08 -19.39
N SER A 348 -5.38 -24.93 -20.05
CA SER A 348 -5.21 -24.09 -21.24
C SER A 348 -4.07 -24.64 -22.10
N SER A 349 -4.21 -24.55 -23.41
CA SER A 349 -3.11 -24.81 -24.36
C SER A 349 -2.22 -23.59 -24.59
N GLN A 350 -2.66 -22.40 -24.17
CA GLN A 350 -1.90 -21.16 -24.34
C GLN A 350 -0.83 -21.04 -23.27
N LEU A 351 0.43 -21.02 -23.70
CA LEU A 351 1.58 -20.69 -22.86
C LEU A 351 1.62 -19.17 -22.59
N PRO A 352 2.20 -18.74 -21.45
CA PRO A 352 2.58 -17.33 -21.29
C PRO A 352 3.56 -16.91 -22.38
N GLU A 353 3.49 -15.66 -22.82
CA GLU A 353 4.24 -15.16 -23.97
C GLU A 353 5.43 -14.30 -23.49
N LEU A 354 6.62 -14.56 -24.04
CA LEU A 354 7.80 -13.72 -23.88
C LEU A 354 7.96 -12.87 -25.15
N VAL A 355 7.69 -11.57 -25.05
CA VAL A 355 7.59 -10.68 -26.21
C VAL A 355 8.82 -9.79 -26.28
N THR A 356 9.66 -10.01 -27.28
CA THR A 356 10.82 -9.17 -27.59
C THR A 356 10.40 -8.02 -28.50
N VAL A 357 10.71 -6.79 -28.08
CA VAL A 357 10.42 -5.56 -28.84
C VAL A 357 11.69 -4.72 -28.99
N SER A 358 11.70 -3.80 -29.97
CA SER A 358 12.90 -3.01 -30.28
C SER A 358 13.34 -2.11 -29.12
N ASP A 359 12.38 -1.44 -28.46
CA ASP A 359 12.61 -0.38 -27.49
C ASP A 359 11.35 -0.12 -26.65
N GLU A 360 11.43 0.82 -25.70
CA GLU A 360 10.32 1.20 -24.80
C GLU A 360 9.09 1.74 -25.55
N ALA A 361 9.28 2.44 -26.67
CA ALA A 361 8.17 2.90 -27.50
C ALA A 361 7.52 1.73 -28.25
N GLY A 362 8.31 0.75 -28.69
CA GLY A 362 7.85 -0.52 -29.25
C GLY A 362 7.03 -1.33 -28.26
N GLN A 363 7.45 -1.36 -27.00
CA GLN A 363 6.67 -1.94 -25.90
C GLN A 363 5.31 -1.26 -25.75
N ALA A 364 5.28 0.08 -25.69
CA ALA A 364 4.03 0.84 -25.56
C ALA A 364 3.08 0.55 -26.73
N ARG A 365 3.58 0.57 -27.97
CA ARG A 365 2.80 0.23 -29.17
C ARG A 365 2.25 -1.19 -29.12
N TRP A 366 3.11 -2.17 -28.81
CA TRP A 366 2.71 -3.58 -28.71
C TRP A 366 1.59 -3.77 -27.68
N VAL A 367 1.74 -3.22 -26.48
CA VAL A 367 0.73 -3.35 -25.42
C VAL A 367 -0.58 -2.71 -25.86
N ALA A 368 -0.55 -1.51 -26.46
CA ALA A 368 -1.75 -0.87 -26.98
C ALA A 368 -2.44 -1.69 -28.09
N ASP A 369 -1.66 -2.28 -29.01
CA ASP A 369 -2.17 -3.18 -30.06
C ASP A 369 -2.85 -4.41 -29.46
N GLN A 370 -2.22 -5.04 -28.47
CA GLN A 370 -2.76 -6.23 -27.80
C GLN A 370 -4.02 -5.91 -27.00
N VAL A 371 -4.07 -4.75 -26.33
CA VAL A 371 -5.24 -4.33 -25.54
C VAL A 371 -6.46 -4.15 -26.43
N LEU A 372 -6.28 -3.48 -27.57
CA LEU A 372 -7.32 -3.34 -28.58
C LEU A 372 -7.72 -4.69 -29.19
N ALA A 373 -6.76 -5.56 -29.50
CA ALA A 373 -7.06 -6.89 -30.03
C ALA A 373 -7.87 -7.74 -29.04
N GLN A 374 -7.57 -7.69 -27.74
CA GLN A 374 -8.39 -8.37 -26.72
C GLN A 374 -9.79 -7.74 -26.60
N ARG A 375 -9.89 -6.40 -26.70
CA ARG A 375 -11.17 -5.69 -26.69
C ARG A 375 -12.06 -6.10 -27.85
N GLU A 376 -11.52 -6.18 -29.07
CA GLU A 376 -12.24 -6.70 -30.24
C GLU A 376 -12.62 -8.18 -30.09
N GLY A 377 -11.81 -8.95 -29.34
CA GLY A 377 -12.14 -10.31 -28.91
C GLY A 377 -13.19 -10.41 -27.78
N GLY A 378 -13.76 -9.29 -27.32
CA GLY A 378 -14.80 -9.23 -26.30
C GLY A 378 -14.31 -9.07 -24.85
N ALA A 379 -13.01 -8.86 -24.61
CA ALA A 379 -12.50 -8.60 -23.27
C ALA A 379 -12.69 -7.11 -22.89
N ALA A 380 -13.43 -6.83 -21.83
CA ALA A 380 -13.56 -5.47 -21.29
C ALA A 380 -12.19 -4.89 -20.93
N LEU A 381 -11.97 -3.58 -21.17
CA LEU A 381 -10.71 -2.90 -20.85
C LEU A 381 -10.32 -3.08 -19.37
N LYS A 382 -11.28 -3.02 -18.45
CA LYS A 382 -11.06 -3.20 -17.00
C LYS A 382 -10.58 -4.60 -16.60
N SER A 383 -10.71 -5.57 -17.50
CA SER A 383 -10.19 -6.94 -17.29
C SER A 383 -8.75 -7.11 -17.77
N GLN A 384 -8.10 -6.01 -18.17
CA GLN A 384 -6.73 -5.97 -18.68
C GLN A 384 -5.89 -4.99 -17.86
N ALA A 385 -4.63 -5.35 -17.59
CA ALA A 385 -3.72 -4.48 -16.85
C ALA A 385 -2.28 -4.53 -17.37
N ALA A 386 -1.60 -3.38 -17.33
CA ALA A 386 -0.15 -3.31 -17.49
C ALA A 386 0.53 -3.06 -16.14
N LEU A 387 1.49 -3.90 -15.81
CA LEU A 387 2.23 -3.89 -14.55
C LEU A 387 3.68 -3.49 -14.78
N PHE A 388 4.20 -2.64 -13.89
CA PHE A 388 5.56 -2.11 -14.00
C PHE A 388 6.26 -1.99 -12.64
N ARG A 389 7.60 -2.06 -12.65
CA ARG A 389 8.41 -2.00 -11.42
C ARG A 389 8.41 -0.62 -10.76
N THR A 390 8.43 0.46 -11.54
CA THR A 390 8.44 1.85 -11.07
C THR A 390 7.45 2.69 -11.88
N ALA A 391 6.87 3.73 -11.28
CA ALA A 391 5.82 4.53 -11.90
C ALA A 391 6.28 5.33 -13.15
N SER A 392 7.59 5.49 -13.36
CA SER A 392 8.14 6.12 -14.57
C SER A 392 8.11 5.18 -15.78
N HIS A 393 8.14 3.86 -15.58
CA HIS A 393 8.12 2.89 -16.69
C HIS A 393 6.81 2.90 -17.49
N SER A 394 5.73 3.47 -16.94
CA SER A 394 4.44 3.58 -17.64
C SER A 394 4.32 4.80 -18.54
N ALA A 395 5.23 5.78 -18.45
CA ALA A 395 5.07 7.07 -19.12
C ALA A 395 4.88 6.95 -20.65
N ALA A 396 5.68 6.11 -21.31
CA ALA A 396 5.55 5.87 -22.74
C ALA A 396 4.21 5.19 -23.11
N LEU A 397 3.72 4.30 -22.25
CA LEU A 397 2.44 3.63 -22.44
C LEU A 397 1.27 4.61 -22.22
N GLU A 398 1.33 5.47 -21.20
CA GLU A 398 0.32 6.51 -20.95
C GLU A 398 0.13 7.40 -22.18
N LEU A 399 1.23 7.91 -22.75
CA LEU A 399 1.20 8.72 -23.97
C LEU A 399 0.58 7.96 -25.15
N GLU A 400 0.91 6.68 -25.32
CA GLU A 400 0.41 5.87 -26.43
C GLU A 400 -1.08 5.53 -26.28
N LEU A 401 -1.55 5.25 -25.05
CA LEU A 401 -2.96 5.01 -24.75
C LEU A 401 -3.78 6.30 -24.99
N THR A 402 -3.30 7.45 -24.52
CA THR A 402 -3.93 8.76 -24.77
C THR A 402 -3.98 9.06 -26.27
N ARG A 403 -2.88 8.86 -27.00
CA ARG A 403 -2.80 9.08 -28.46
C ARG A 403 -3.82 8.25 -29.24
N ARG A 404 -4.15 7.06 -28.73
CA ARG A 404 -5.11 6.13 -29.34
C ARG A 404 -6.51 6.20 -28.74
N ASN A 405 -6.75 7.15 -27.83
CA ASN A 405 -8.02 7.31 -27.13
C ASN A 405 -8.47 6.01 -26.41
N ILE A 406 -7.54 5.30 -25.77
CA ILE A 406 -7.82 4.13 -24.92
C ILE A 406 -7.93 4.64 -23.47
N PRO A 407 -9.10 4.60 -22.83
CA PRO A 407 -9.26 5.07 -21.45
C PRO A 407 -8.42 4.23 -20.49
N PHE A 408 -7.73 4.84 -19.53
CA PHE A 408 -6.97 4.13 -18.51
C PHE A 408 -7.02 4.82 -17.14
N VAL A 409 -6.73 4.03 -16.10
CA VAL A 409 -6.57 4.51 -14.71
C VAL A 409 -5.22 4.04 -14.20
N LYS A 410 -4.44 4.96 -13.64
CA LYS A 410 -3.13 4.68 -13.05
C LYS A 410 -3.21 4.58 -11.53
N PHE A 411 -2.84 3.43 -10.99
CA PHE A 411 -2.65 3.23 -9.55
C PHE A 411 -1.18 3.39 -9.17
N GLY A 412 -0.90 4.23 -8.17
CA GLY A 412 0.45 4.43 -7.62
C GLY A 412 1.18 5.69 -8.07
N GLY A 413 0.48 6.80 -8.37
CA GLY A 413 1.05 8.13 -8.64
C GLY A 413 0.91 9.13 -7.48
N LEU A 414 1.75 10.17 -7.44
CA LEU A 414 1.64 11.34 -6.55
C LEU A 414 0.35 12.13 -6.86
N ARG A 415 -0.40 12.76 -5.95
CA ARG A 415 -0.96 12.39 -4.62
C ARG A 415 -1.97 13.51 -4.33
N PHE A 416 -3.27 13.25 -4.43
CA PHE A 416 -4.33 14.21 -4.09
C PHE A 416 -4.11 14.88 -2.72
N LEU A 417 -3.65 14.12 -1.72
CA LEU A 417 -3.33 14.65 -0.38
C LEU A 417 -2.05 15.48 -0.29
N GLU A 418 -1.18 15.45 -1.31
CA GLU A 418 0.02 16.29 -1.36
C GLU A 418 -0.20 17.62 -2.04
N ALA A 419 -1.33 17.78 -2.73
CA ALA A 419 -1.68 19.05 -3.32
C ALA A 419 -1.68 20.14 -2.24
N ALA A 420 -0.97 21.23 -2.51
CA ALA A 420 -0.71 22.26 -1.51
C ALA A 420 -2.00 22.78 -0.85
N HIS A 421 -3.06 22.93 -1.65
CA HIS A 421 -4.36 23.41 -1.18
C HIS A 421 -5.11 22.40 -0.31
N VAL A 422 -4.99 21.10 -0.60
CA VAL A 422 -5.52 20.03 0.26
C VAL A 422 -4.77 20.01 1.60
N LYS A 423 -3.43 20.10 1.57
CA LYS A 423 -2.60 20.16 2.79
C LYS A 423 -2.90 21.36 3.67
N ASP A 424 -3.20 22.52 3.08
CA ASP A 424 -3.57 23.72 3.83
C ASP A 424 -4.86 23.52 4.63
N LEU A 425 -5.91 23.01 3.99
CA LEU A 425 -7.19 22.75 4.64
C LEU A 425 -7.06 21.66 5.72
N LEU A 426 -6.33 20.58 5.43
CA LEU A 426 -6.06 19.53 6.42
C LEU A 426 -5.25 20.04 7.61
N SER A 427 -4.30 20.95 7.39
CA SER A 427 -3.53 21.55 8.47
C SER A 427 -4.39 22.43 9.37
N LEU A 428 -5.36 23.17 8.82
CA LEU A 428 -6.32 23.92 9.62
C LEU A 428 -7.16 22.99 10.51
N LEU A 429 -7.68 21.90 9.94
CA LEU A 429 -8.47 20.92 10.69
C LEU A 429 -7.61 20.19 11.75
N ARG A 430 -6.38 19.77 11.40
CA ARG A 430 -5.43 19.15 12.34
C ARG A 430 -5.09 20.08 13.50
N TRP A 431 -4.90 21.36 13.23
CA TRP A 431 -4.57 22.34 14.27
C TRP A 431 -5.76 22.69 15.16
N ALA A 432 -6.99 22.67 14.64
CA ALA A 432 -8.20 22.83 15.45
C ALA A 432 -8.46 21.60 16.34
N GLU A 433 -8.11 20.40 15.87
CA GLU A 433 -8.18 19.17 16.67
C GLU A 433 -7.09 19.12 17.75
N ASN A 434 -5.86 19.49 17.40
CA ASN A 434 -4.73 19.57 18.33
C ASN A 434 -4.10 20.98 18.28
N PRO A 435 -4.50 21.89 19.19
CA PRO A 435 -3.93 23.25 19.26
C PRO A 435 -2.44 23.30 19.58
N ARG A 436 -1.84 22.21 20.08
CA ARG A 436 -0.39 22.09 20.31
C ARG A 436 0.40 21.64 19.08
N GLY A 437 -0.27 21.28 17.98
CA GLY A 437 0.35 20.90 16.72
C GLY A 437 1.07 22.06 16.04
N ARG A 438 2.37 22.25 16.36
CA ARG A 438 3.19 23.36 15.86
C ARG A 438 3.30 23.36 14.33
N MET A 439 3.50 22.21 13.70
CA MET A 439 3.67 22.12 12.24
C MET A 439 2.43 22.60 11.48
N ALA A 440 1.26 22.09 11.89
CA ALA A 440 -0.02 22.46 11.30
C ALA A 440 -0.32 23.96 11.51
N GLY A 441 -0.12 24.46 12.73
CA GLY A 441 -0.32 25.88 13.04
C GLY A 441 0.65 26.82 12.34
N PHE A 442 1.91 26.43 12.21
CA PHE A 442 2.93 27.20 11.50
C PHE A 442 2.61 27.33 10.00
N ARG A 443 2.08 26.26 9.38
CA ARG A 443 1.62 26.29 7.99
C ARG A 443 0.41 27.20 7.83
N VAL A 444 -0.61 27.03 8.67
CA VAL A 444 -1.87 27.79 8.60
C VAL A 444 -1.64 29.28 8.84
N ALA A 445 -0.81 29.63 9.82
CA ALA A 445 -0.50 31.03 10.12
C ALA A 445 0.11 31.77 8.92
N GLN A 446 0.93 31.10 8.10
CA GLN A 446 1.55 31.68 6.90
C GLN A 446 0.57 31.86 5.72
N LEU A 447 -0.62 31.28 5.80
CA LEU A 447 -1.69 31.55 4.84
C LEU A 447 -2.28 32.94 5.03
N LEU A 448 -1.98 33.64 6.13
CA LEU A 448 -2.47 34.99 6.35
C LEU A 448 -1.56 36.03 5.69
N PRO A 449 -2.14 37.03 4.99
CA PRO A 449 -1.37 38.10 4.38
C PRO A 449 -0.56 38.85 5.45
N GLY A 450 0.73 39.07 5.19
CA GLY A 450 1.63 39.78 6.11
C GLY A 450 2.16 38.92 7.28
N VAL A 451 1.83 37.63 7.34
CA VAL A 451 2.37 36.70 8.35
C VAL A 451 3.44 35.82 7.70
N GLY A 452 4.71 36.18 7.91
CA GLY A 452 5.85 35.37 7.48
C GLY A 452 6.31 34.35 8.54
N PRO A 453 7.35 33.54 8.22
CA PRO A 453 7.89 32.51 9.11
C PRO A 453 8.22 32.99 10.52
N ALA A 454 8.79 34.19 10.66
CA ALA A 454 9.15 34.75 11.98
C ALA A 454 7.93 35.06 12.85
N THR A 455 6.85 35.59 12.25
CA THR A 455 5.61 35.90 12.96
C THR A 455 4.86 34.62 13.32
N ALA A 456 4.80 33.66 12.39
CA ALA A 456 4.23 32.34 12.64
C ALA A 456 4.97 31.59 13.76
N GLY A 457 6.30 31.63 13.78
CA GLY A 457 7.11 31.04 14.85
C GLY A 457 6.79 31.63 16.22
N LYS A 458 6.74 32.97 16.33
CA LYS A 458 6.36 33.66 17.59
C LYS A 458 4.97 33.28 18.08
N LEU A 459 4.00 33.12 17.18
CA LEU A 459 2.66 32.65 17.53
C LEU A 459 2.74 31.24 18.12
N MET A 460 3.43 30.33 17.44
CA MET A 460 3.56 28.95 17.91
C MET A 460 4.23 28.89 19.28
N ASP A 461 5.31 29.65 19.49
CA ASP A 461 5.99 29.72 20.79
C ASP A 461 5.07 30.22 21.90
N ALA A 462 4.28 31.28 21.62
CA ALA A 462 3.32 31.82 22.57
C ALA A 462 2.20 30.83 22.92
N MET A 463 1.69 30.08 21.93
CA MET A 463 0.67 29.07 22.14
C MET A 463 1.20 27.84 22.88
N SER A 464 2.41 27.39 22.57
CA SER A 464 3.06 26.26 23.24
C SER A 464 3.38 26.55 24.70
N ALA A 465 3.78 27.79 25.03
CA ALA A 465 4.04 28.20 26.42
C ALA A 465 2.77 28.43 27.25
N SER A 466 1.62 28.60 26.60
CA SER A 466 0.34 28.88 27.27
C SER A 466 -0.38 27.59 27.67
N PRO A 467 -0.92 27.48 28.90
CA PRO A 467 -1.83 26.41 29.25
C PRO A 467 -3.18 26.51 28.50
N GLU A 468 -3.51 27.69 27.96
CA GLU A 468 -4.69 27.98 27.15
C GLU A 468 -4.27 28.46 25.75
N PRO A 469 -3.99 27.55 24.78
CA PRO A 469 -3.50 27.94 23.46
C PRO A 469 -4.46 28.85 22.69
N LEU A 470 -5.77 28.62 22.80
CA LEU A 470 -6.78 29.43 22.11
C LEU A 470 -6.77 30.89 22.59
N ARG A 471 -6.59 31.09 23.90
CA ARG A 471 -6.47 32.43 24.48
C ARG A 471 -5.22 33.14 23.96
N ALA A 472 -4.09 32.43 23.93
CA ALA A 472 -2.84 32.97 23.38
C ALA A 472 -2.98 33.38 21.90
N LEU A 473 -3.71 32.60 21.09
CA LEU A 473 -3.99 32.96 19.69
C LEU A 473 -4.83 34.23 19.55
N ARG A 474 -5.87 34.38 20.38
CA ARG A 474 -6.75 35.58 20.36
C ARG A 474 -6.03 36.84 20.84
N GLU A 475 -5.14 36.72 21.81
CA GLU A 475 -4.37 37.84 22.37
C GLU A 475 -3.14 38.19 21.51
N PHE A 476 -2.75 37.34 20.55
CA PHE A 476 -1.62 37.57 19.67
C PHE A 476 -1.82 38.81 18.80
N LYS A 477 -0.79 39.68 18.75
CA LYS A 477 -0.80 40.93 17.98
C LYS A 477 0.09 40.80 16.76
N PRO A 478 -0.46 40.52 15.57
CA PRO A 478 0.33 40.48 14.35
C PRO A 478 0.73 41.90 13.91
N GLY A 479 1.60 41.99 12.90
CA GLY A 479 1.96 43.27 12.28
C GLY A 479 0.74 44.01 11.71
N ALA A 480 0.84 45.34 11.58
CA ALA A 480 -0.28 46.21 11.20
C ALA A 480 -1.02 45.74 9.92
N ALA A 481 -0.27 45.29 8.91
CA ALA A 481 -0.82 44.81 7.63
C ALA A 481 -1.67 43.53 7.73
N ALA A 482 -1.55 42.76 8.83
CA ALA A 482 -2.24 41.49 9.03
C ALA A 482 -3.40 41.59 10.04
N GLN A 483 -3.61 42.72 10.71
CA GLN A 483 -4.54 42.82 11.84
C GLN A 483 -6.00 42.48 11.50
N GLU A 484 -6.50 42.93 10.35
CA GLU A 484 -7.88 42.66 9.93
C GLU A 484 -8.09 41.19 9.58
N ALA A 485 -7.24 40.64 8.71
CA ALA A 485 -7.27 39.22 8.34
C ALA A 485 -7.09 38.31 9.55
N TRP A 486 -6.27 38.72 10.52
CA TRP A 486 -6.05 37.99 11.76
C TRP A 486 -7.28 37.92 12.65
N ARG A 487 -8.03 39.02 12.81
CA ARG A 487 -9.26 39.02 13.63
C ARG A 487 -10.27 38.01 13.07
N GLY A 488 -10.52 38.07 11.76
CA GLY A 488 -11.42 37.12 11.09
C GLY A 488 -10.95 35.67 11.20
N PHE A 489 -9.64 35.43 11.10
CA PHE A 489 -9.07 34.10 11.33
C PHE A 489 -9.20 33.64 12.78
N ALA A 490 -8.88 34.47 13.76
CA ALA A 490 -8.96 34.13 15.18
C ALA A 490 -10.39 33.76 15.61
N ASP A 491 -11.39 34.47 15.07
CA ASP A 491 -12.81 34.15 15.30
C ASP A 491 -13.20 32.83 14.63
N THR A 492 -12.74 32.59 13.40
CA THR A 492 -12.96 31.31 12.69
C THR A 492 -12.32 30.14 13.44
N TYR A 493 -11.06 30.28 13.86
CA TYR A 493 -10.33 29.25 14.57
C TYR A 493 -10.96 28.97 15.95
N ALA A 494 -11.40 30.01 16.67
CA ALA A 494 -12.14 29.84 17.92
C ALA A 494 -13.45 29.06 17.72
N ALA A 495 -14.18 29.34 16.63
CA ALA A 495 -15.39 28.58 16.28
C ALA A 495 -15.09 27.13 15.88
N LEU A 496 -13.97 26.86 15.21
CA LEU A 496 -13.52 25.49 14.90
C LEU A 496 -13.14 24.69 16.16
N CYS A 497 -12.70 25.37 17.22
CA CYS A 497 -12.39 24.77 18.51
C CYS A 497 -13.60 24.67 19.45
N ASP A 498 -14.77 25.19 19.07
CA ASP A 498 -15.98 25.16 19.89
C ASP A 498 -16.59 23.74 19.88
N PRO A 499 -16.75 23.07 21.05
CA PRO A 499 -17.41 21.77 21.15
C PRO A 499 -18.87 21.75 20.63
N GLY A 500 -19.50 22.92 20.51
CA GLY A 500 -20.84 23.11 19.96
C GLY A 500 -20.92 22.90 18.45
N LEU A 501 -19.83 23.12 17.71
CA LEU A 501 -19.78 22.92 16.26
C LEU A 501 -19.58 21.43 15.95
N LYS A 502 -20.60 20.80 15.35
CA LYS A 502 -20.58 19.37 15.05
C LYS A 502 -20.10 19.09 13.64
N TRP A 503 -19.34 18.01 13.48
CA TRP A 503 -18.94 17.47 12.18
C TRP A 503 -20.17 17.13 11.32
N PRO A 504 -20.19 17.42 10.00
CA PRO A 504 -19.13 18.02 9.19
C PRO A 504 -19.17 19.56 9.06
N ALA A 505 -19.95 20.27 9.88
CA ALA A 505 -20.14 21.73 9.74
C ALA A 505 -18.86 22.56 10.03
N ASP A 506 -17.93 22.01 10.81
CA ASP A 506 -16.59 22.54 11.01
C ASP A 506 -15.70 22.40 9.77
N ALA A 507 -15.80 21.30 9.01
CA ALA A 507 -15.15 21.16 7.72
C ALA A 507 -15.65 22.22 6.71
N ASP A 508 -16.97 22.46 6.68
CA ASP A 508 -17.57 23.54 5.89
C ASP A 508 -17.09 24.93 6.32
N LEU A 509 -16.96 25.17 7.62
CA LEU A 509 -16.43 26.43 8.15
C LEU A 509 -14.96 26.64 7.72
N ALA A 510 -14.13 25.60 7.86
CA ALA A 510 -12.73 25.62 7.46
C ALA A 510 -12.58 25.89 5.95
N LEU A 511 -13.39 25.23 5.11
CA LEU A 511 -13.39 25.43 3.67
C LEU A 511 -13.82 26.84 3.29
N ARG A 512 -14.86 27.39 3.92
CA ARG A 512 -15.33 28.77 3.67
C ARG A 512 -14.24 29.79 3.96
N TRP A 513 -13.53 29.64 5.07
CA TRP A 513 -12.40 30.53 5.39
C TRP A 513 -11.27 30.38 4.37
N TYR A 514 -10.89 29.13 4.05
CA TYR A 514 -9.77 28.86 3.16
C TYR A 514 -10.07 29.27 1.70
N ALA A 515 -11.33 29.22 1.26
CA ALA A 515 -11.73 29.68 -0.07
C ALA A 515 -11.34 31.15 -0.32
N GLY A 516 -11.43 32.02 0.69
CA GLY A 516 -10.97 33.41 0.59
C GLY A 516 -9.44 33.54 0.48
N GLN A 517 -8.68 32.56 0.95
CA GLN A 517 -7.23 32.50 0.75
C GLN A 517 -6.86 31.87 -0.60
N LEU A 518 -7.66 30.91 -1.08
CA LEU A 518 -7.40 30.17 -2.31
C LEU A 518 -7.32 31.10 -3.54
N GLU A 519 -8.27 32.04 -3.66
CA GLU A 519 -8.30 33.05 -4.73
C GLU A 519 -7.08 33.99 -4.70
N ARG A 520 -6.47 34.17 -3.53
CA ARG A 520 -5.28 35.01 -3.36
C ARG A 520 -3.99 34.26 -3.63
N LEU A 521 -3.94 32.97 -3.32
CA LEU A 521 -2.73 32.15 -3.36
C LEU A 521 -2.49 31.49 -4.73
N TYR A 522 -3.54 31.30 -5.54
CA TYR A 522 -3.47 30.49 -6.76
C TYR A 522 -4.27 31.08 -7.92
N ASP A 523 -3.64 31.14 -9.11
CA ASP A 523 -4.31 31.57 -10.35
C ASP A 523 -5.36 30.55 -10.84
N ASP A 524 -5.17 29.28 -10.52
CA ASP A 524 -6.04 28.14 -10.85
C ASP A 524 -7.05 27.80 -9.74
N ALA A 525 -7.48 28.80 -8.96
CA ALA A 525 -8.34 28.62 -7.78
C ALA A 525 -9.62 27.80 -8.03
N ARG A 526 -10.22 27.92 -9.22
CA ARG A 526 -11.44 27.16 -9.58
C ARG A 526 -11.20 25.64 -9.65
N VAL A 527 -10.05 25.21 -10.19
CA VAL A 527 -9.70 23.78 -10.29
C VAL A 527 -9.43 23.22 -8.89
N ARG A 528 -8.60 23.92 -8.12
CA ARG A 528 -8.28 23.55 -6.72
C ARG A 528 -9.51 23.53 -5.83
N ARG A 529 -10.49 24.40 -6.08
CA ARG A 529 -11.75 24.40 -5.34
C ARG A 529 -12.51 23.09 -5.54
N ALA A 530 -12.49 22.52 -6.74
CA ALA A 530 -13.15 21.23 -7.02
C ALA A 530 -12.53 20.08 -6.20
N ASP A 531 -11.20 20.09 -6.04
CA ASP A 531 -10.48 19.12 -5.19
C ASP A 531 -10.92 19.24 -3.72
N LEU A 532 -11.08 20.46 -3.21
CA LEU A 532 -11.54 20.68 -1.83
C LEU A 532 -13.01 20.33 -1.62
N ASP A 533 -13.87 20.62 -2.60
CA ASP A 533 -15.27 20.21 -2.55
C ASP A 533 -15.38 18.67 -2.59
N GLN A 534 -14.48 17.98 -3.31
CA GLN A 534 -14.35 16.53 -3.25
C GLN A 534 -13.90 16.04 -1.87
N LEU A 535 -12.90 16.70 -1.28
CA LEU A 535 -12.45 16.39 0.07
C LEU A 535 -13.59 16.52 1.10
N LEU A 536 -14.43 17.55 0.98
CA LEU A 536 -15.58 17.77 1.86
C LEU A 536 -16.67 16.69 1.69
N ARG A 537 -16.91 16.24 0.45
CA ARG A 537 -17.82 15.10 0.21
C ARG A 537 -17.31 13.82 0.90
N ILE A 538 -15.99 13.58 0.85
CA ILE A 538 -15.36 12.47 1.55
C ILE A 538 -15.50 12.66 3.07
N ALA A 539 -15.20 13.86 3.57
CA ALA A 539 -15.27 14.25 4.98
C ALA A 539 -16.65 13.98 5.59
N SER A 540 -17.72 14.31 4.85
CA SER A 540 -19.12 14.10 5.28
C SER A 540 -19.48 12.63 5.54
N GLY A 541 -18.72 11.68 5.00
CA GLY A 541 -18.91 10.24 5.24
C GLY A 541 -18.33 9.75 6.57
N TYR A 542 -17.60 10.58 7.31
CA TYR A 542 -16.98 10.23 8.59
C TYR A 542 -17.80 10.75 9.78
N PRO A 543 -17.75 10.06 10.93
CA PRO A 543 -18.54 10.44 12.11
C PRO A 543 -17.96 11.63 12.89
N SER A 544 -16.68 11.94 12.72
CA SER A 544 -16.00 13.04 13.43
C SER A 544 -14.77 13.53 12.67
N ARG A 545 -14.31 14.74 13.03
CA ARG A 545 -13.05 15.33 12.55
C ARG A 545 -11.84 14.46 12.83
N GLU A 546 -11.71 13.97 14.07
CA GLU A 546 -10.65 13.04 14.48
C GLU A 546 -10.60 11.82 13.55
N ARG A 547 -11.76 11.16 13.36
CA ARG A 547 -11.82 9.96 12.52
C ARG A 547 -11.49 10.26 11.08
N PHE A 548 -11.98 11.37 10.54
CA PHE A 548 -11.63 11.81 9.19
C PHE A 548 -10.12 12.04 9.04
N LEU A 549 -9.50 12.81 9.93
CA LEU A 549 -8.07 13.12 9.87
C LEU A 549 -7.20 11.87 10.04
N THR A 550 -7.54 11.01 11.01
CA THR A 550 -6.85 9.74 11.23
C THR A 550 -6.92 8.85 9.99
N GLU A 551 -8.12 8.58 9.50
CA GLU A 551 -8.33 7.64 8.38
C GLU A 551 -7.76 8.17 7.07
N LEU A 552 -7.85 9.48 6.82
CA LEU A 552 -7.30 10.11 5.63
C LEU A 552 -5.76 10.09 5.63
N THR A 553 -5.15 10.33 6.80
CA THR A 553 -3.71 10.13 6.94
C THR A 553 -3.41 8.67 6.68
N LEU A 554 -3.99 7.74 7.43
CA LEU A 554 -3.64 6.31 7.37
C LEU A 554 -3.85 5.65 6.00
N ASP A 555 -4.90 6.04 5.28
CA ASP A 555 -5.26 5.49 3.96
C ASP A 555 -5.72 6.60 3.01
N PRO A 556 -4.77 7.26 2.31
CA PRO A 556 -5.10 8.24 1.28
C PRO A 556 -5.97 7.61 0.19
N PRO A 557 -7.04 8.26 -0.29
CA PRO A 557 -7.77 7.76 -1.45
C PRO A 557 -6.83 7.67 -2.67
N ASP A 558 -6.65 6.46 -3.22
CA ASP A 558 -5.76 6.17 -4.36
C ASP A 558 -6.19 6.82 -5.70
N ALA A 559 -7.33 7.50 -5.74
CA ALA A 559 -7.79 8.16 -6.95
C ALA A 559 -7.10 9.52 -7.09
N THR A 560 -6.00 9.55 -7.83
CA THR A 560 -5.55 10.78 -8.47
C THR A 560 -6.62 11.21 -9.47
N SER A 561 -7.15 12.41 -9.26
CA SER A 561 -8.05 13.14 -10.17
C SER A 561 -7.39 13.48 -11.52
N ASP A 562 -6.08 13.29 -11.65
CA ASP A 562 -5.37 13.51 -12.90
C ASP A 562 -5.69 12.39 -13.90
N GLU A 563 -6.59 12.74 -14.83
CA GLU A 563 -6.95 12.08 -16.09
C GLU A 563 -7.88 10.85 -16.06
N SER A 564 -8.67 10.66 -15.00
CA SER A 564 -9.89 9.85 -15.13
C SER A 564 -11.07 10.76 -15.46
N GLY A 565 -11.21 11.16 -16.73
CA GLY A 565 -12.51 11.64 -17.21
C GLY A 565 -13.61 10.65 -16.81
N ALA A 566 -14.82 11.13 -16.52
CA ALA A 566 -15.96 10.23 -16.34
C ALA A 566 -15.99 9.27 -17.55
N PRO A 567 -16.12 7.94 -17.35
CA PRO A 567 -16.15 7.00 -18.46
C PRO A 567 -17.12 7.53 -19.51
N LEU A 568 -16.69 7.57 -20.77
CA LEU A 568 -17.62 7.76 -21.87
C LEU A 568 -18.73 6.74 -21.64
N ARG A 569 -20.00 7.18 -21.72
CA ARG A 569 -21.18 6.39 -21.28
C ARG A 569 -21.25 4.96 -21.85
N ASP A 570 -20.41 4.66 -22.85
CA ASP A 570 -20.39 3.42 -23.60
C ASP A 570 -19.18 2.47 -23.28
N GLU A 571 -18.09 2.89 -22.60
CA GLU A 571 -16.90 2.02 -22.37
C GLU A 571 -16.16 2.17 -21.02
N ASP A 572 -15.61 1.05 -20.51
CA ASP A 572 -14.74 0.96 -19.32
C ASP A 572 -13.29 1.46 -19.59
N TYR A 573 -12.34 1.24 -18.67
CA TYR A 573 -10.93 1.69 -18.75
C TYR A 573 -9.91 0.57 -18.50
N MET A 574 -8.68 0.69 -19.01
CA MET A 574 -7.55 -0.21 -18.73
C MET A 574 -6.85 0.17 -17.42
N ILE A 575 -6.21 -0.79 -16.73
CA ILE A 575 -5.50 -0.54 -15.49
C ILE A 575 -3.98 -0.46 -15.70
N LEU A 576 -3.36 0.61 -15.22
CA LEU A 576 -1.91 0.78 -15.11
C LEU A 576 -1.52 0.72 -13.63
N SER A 577 -0.60 -0.15 -13.23
CA SER A 577 -0.23 -0.27 -11.82
C SER A 577 1.23 -0.64 -11.62
N THR A 578 1.83 -0.15 -10.53
CA THR A 578 3.07 -0.76 -10.05
C THR A 578 2.80 -2.20 -9.61
N ILE A 579 3.81 -3.08 -9.68
CA ILE A 579 3.70 -4.48 -9.22
C ILE A 579 3.29 -4.54 -7.74
N HIS A 580 3.83 -3.63 -6.90
CA HIS A 580 3.49 -3.52 -5.48
C HIS A 580 2.01 -3.20 -5.27
N SER A 581 1.48 -2.21 -5.99
CA SER A 581 0.07 -1.80 -5.89
C SER A 581 -0.89 -2.85 -6.48
N ALA A 582 -0.41 -3.72 -7.38
CA ALA A 582 -1.18 -4.79 -7.99
C ALA A 582 -1.35 -6.03 -7.09
N LYS A 583 -0.64 -6.10 -5.95
CA LYS A 583 -0.80 -7.20 -4.99
C LYS A 583 -2.25 -7.29 -4.51
N GLY A 584 -2.77 -8.51 -4.41
CA GLY A 584 -4.18 -8.79 -4.11
C GLY A 584 -5.13 -8.69 -5.31
N GLN A 585 -4.77 -7.95 -6.36
CA GLN A 585 -5.62 -7.78 -7.56
C GLN A 585 -5.41 -8.92 -8.58
N GLU A 586 -6.26 -8.98 -9.61
CA GLU A 586 -6.23 -10.00 -10.65
C GLU A 586 -6.97 -9.56 -11.94
N TRP A 587 -6.43 -9.94 -13.10
CA TRP A 587 -6.97 -9.55 -14.42
C TRP A 587 -6.98 -10.73 -15.38
N LYS A 588 -7.85 -10.68 -16.41
CA LYS A 588 -7.88 -11.71 -17.46
C LYS A 588 -6.57 -11.71 -18.25
N ALA A 589 -6.12 -10.53 -18.67
CA ALA A 589 -4.87 -10.31 -19.39
C ALA A 589 -3.94 -9.38 -18.61
N VAL A 590 -2.67 -9.76 -18.48
CA VAL A 590 -1.64 -8.96 -17.81
C VAL A 590 -0.42 -8.80 -18.71
N TYR A 591 0.04 -7.56 -18.86
CA TYR A 591 1.25 -7.19 -19.57
C TYR A 591 2.29 -6.69 -18.55
N VAL A 592 3.40 -7.41 -18.38
CA VAL A 592 4.48 -6.97 -17.50
C VAL A 592 5.51 -6.23 -18.34
N LEU A 593 5.73 -4.96 -18.02
CA LEU A 593 6.64 -4.08 -18.76
C LEU A 593 8.09 -4.26 -18.29
N ASN A 594 9.04 -4.01 -19.19
CA ASN A 594 10.48 -3.96 -18.90
C ASN A 594 10.99 -5.22 -18.16
N VAL A 595 10.66 -6.42 -18.66
CA VAL A 595 11.09 -7.72 -18.12
C VAL A 595 12.53 -8.04 -18.54
N VAL A 596 13.42 -7.11 -18.23
CA VAL A 596 14.85 -7.09 -18.57
C VAL A 596 15.70 -6.93 -17.31
N ASP A 597 16.93 -7.42 -17.35
CA ASP A 597 17.91 -7.16 -16.28
C ASP A 597 18.19 -5.65 -16.18
N GLY A 598 18.34 -5.15 -14.96
CA GLY A 598 18.41 -3.72 -14.63
C GLY A 598 17.05 -3.06 -14.38
N CYS A 599 15.95 -3.63 -14.90
CA CYS A 599 14.58 -3.25 -14.52
C CYS A 599 13.95 -4.24 -13.55
N ILE A 600 14.09 -5.55 -13.81
CA ILE A 600 13.66 -6.65 -12.94
C ILE A 600 14.77 -7.72 -13.00
N PRO A 601 15.70 -7.80 -12.02
CA PRO A 601 15.78 -6.93 -10.85
C PRO A 601 16.12 -5.48 -11.22
N SER A 602 15.63 -4.53 -10.44
CA SER A 602 16.13 -3.16 -10.49
C SER A 602 17.60 -3.10 -10.08
N ASP A 603 18.45 -2.39 -10.84
CA ASP A 603 19.87 -2.20 -10.48
C ASP A 603 20.05 -1.64 -9.05
N MET A 604 19.09 -0.84 -8.59
CA MET A 604 19.06 -0.26 -7.25
C MET A 604 18.74 -1.27 -6.13
N SER A 605 18.37 -2.49 -6.48
CA SER A 605 17.95 -3.57 -5.57
C SER A 605 18.74 -4.86 -5.83
N THR A 606 20.03 -4.72 -6.16
CA THR A 606 20.96 -5.83 -6.37
C THR A 606 22.15 -5.83 -5.38
N GLY A 607 22.07 -5.02 -4.32
CA GLY A 607 23.16 -4.83 -3.37
C GLY A 607 23.37 -6.03 -2.44
N THR A 608 22.31 -6.82 -2.19
CA THR A 608 22.38 -8.03 -1.36
C THR A 608 21.62 -9.20 -1.99
N ALA A 609 21.90 -10.42 -1.53
CA ALA A 609 21.17 -11.62 -1.97
C ALA A 609 19.68 -11.55 -1.62
N GLU A 610 19.33 -10.96 -0.47
CA GLU A 610 17.94 -10.80 -0.02
C GLU A 610 17.15 -9.87 -0.94
N GLU A 611 17.74 -8.76 -1.38
CA GLU A 611 17.11 -7.83 -2.34
C GLU A 611 16.87 -8.50 -3.70
N ILE A 612 17.84 -9.29 -4.18
CA ILE A 612 17.69 -10.06 -5.43
C ILE A 612 16.57 -11.10 -5.31
N GLU A 613 16.42 -11.74 -4.15
CA GLU A 613 15.33 -12.70 -3.94
C GLU A 613 13.97 -12.03 -3.76
N GLU A 614 13.91 -10.80 -3.23
CA GLU A 614 12.69 -9.99 -3.25
C GLU A 614 12.27 -9.58 -4.67
N GLU A 615 13.21 -9.17 -5.51
CA GLU A 615 12.92 -8.83 -6.91
C GLU A 615 12.43 -10.06 -7.72
N ARG A 616 12.88 -11.27 -7.36
CA ARG A 616 12.32 -12.53 -7.90
C ARG A 616 10.85 -12.71 -7.48
N ARG A 617 10.55 -12.48 -6.19
CA ARG A 617 9.17 -12.52 -5.66
C ARG A 617 8.28 -11.47 -6.31
N LEU A 618 8.82 -10.29 -6.61
CA LEU A 618 8.10 -9.26 -7.37
C LEU A 618 7.69 -9.75 -8.76
N LEU A 619 8.60 -10.39 -9.51
CA LEU A 619 8.25 -10.99 -10.80
C LEU A 619 7.18 -12.08 -10.64
N TYR A 620 7.33 -12.98 -9.67
CA TYR A 620 6.34 -14.01 -9.36
C TYR A 620 4.96 -13.41 -9.03
N VAL A 621 4.90 -12.35 -8.21
CA VAL A 621 3.66 -11.63 -7.90
C VAL A 621 3.03 -11.09 -9.18
N ALA A 622 3.81 -10.44 -10.06
CA ALA A 622 3.31 -9.90 -11.33
C ALA A 622 2.71 -10.99 -12.23
N MET A 623 3.42 -12.12 -12.39
CA MET A 623 2.95 -13.26 -13.21
C MET A 623 1.64 -13.85 -12.68
N THR A 624 1.53 -14.01 -11.35
CA THR A 624 0.34 -14.60 -10.69
C THR A 624 -0.86 -13.64 -10.59
N ARG A 625 -0.77 -12.43 -11.15
CA ARG A 625 -1.95 -11.55 -11.33
C ARG A 625 -2.79 -11.94 -12.55
N ALA A 626 -2.22 -12.67 -13.50
CA ALA A 626 -2.89 -13.10 -14.73
C ALA A 626 -3.80 -14.31 -14.50
N LYS A 627 -5.04 -14.24 -14.99
CA LYS A 627 -5.97 -15.39 -15.00
C LYS A 627 -5.79 -16.27 -16.22
N GLU A 628 -5.68 -15.66 -17.41
CA GLU A 628 -5.79 -16.37 -18.69
C GLU A 628 -4.61 -16.07 -19.62
N ARG A 629 -4.24 -14.79 -19.76
CA ARG A 629 -3.13 -14.35 -20.63
C ARG A 629 -2.08 -13.57 -19.85
N LEU A 630 -0.82 -13.95 -20.06
CA LEU A 630 0.34 -13.29 -19.49
C LEU A 630 1.34 -13.00 -20.60
N GLN A 631 1.72 -11.72 -20.75
CA GLN A 631 2.80 -11.30 -21.63
C GLN A 631 3.91 -10.63 -20.83
N LEU A 632 5.13 -11.11 -20.99
CA LEU A 632 6.34 -10.53 -20.41
C LEU A 632 7.08 -9.79 -21.51
N ILE A 633 7.09 -8.45 -21.46
CA ILE A 633 7.65 -7.62 -22.54
C ILE A 633 9.14 -7.36 -22.27
N VAL A 634 9.97 -7.59 -23.28
CA VAL A 634 11.43 -7.54 -23.24
C VAL A 634 11.93 -6.53 -24.28
N PRO A 635 12.03 -5.24 -23.93
CA PRO A 635 12.64 -4.24 -24.81
C PRO A 635 14.14 -4.49 -24.99
N GLN A 636 14.62 -4.42 -26.23
CA GLN A 636 16.04 -4.63 -26.51
C GLN A 636 16.89 -3.38 -26.31
N ARG A 637 16.35 -2.18 -26.55
CA ARG A 637 17.10 -0.91 -26.50
C ARG A 637 16.49 0.08 -25.51
N PHE A 638 17.35 0.69 -24.71
CA PHE A 638 17.04 1.77 -23.78
C PHE A 638 17.82 3.02 -24.17
N TYR A 639 17.12 4.08 -24.57
CA TYR A 639 17.70 5.32 -25.08
C TYR A 639 18.19 6.23 -23.94
N VAL A 640 19.37 6.84 -24.09
CA VAL A 640 19.93 7.76 -23.09
C VAL A 640 19.20 9.10 -23.11
N HIS A 641 18.83 9.68 -21.96
CA HIS A 641 18.09 10.94 -21.89
C HIS A 641 18.86 12.19 -22.35
N GLN A 642 20.19 12.16 -22.32
CA GLN A 642 21.07 13.27 -22.74
C GLN A 642 21.57 13.10 -24.17
N GLN A 643 20.66 13.10 -25.13
CA GLN A 643 21.00 13.10 -26.55
C GLN A 643 20.10 14.05 -27.34
N THR A 644 20.54 14.44 -28.53
CA THR A 644 19.73 15.24 -29.45
C THR A 644 18.47 14.45 -29.85
N GLY A 645 17.41 15.12 -30.32
CA GLY A 645 16.17 14.45 -30.74
C GLY A 645 16.33 13.43 -31.89
N MET A 646 17.49 13.42 -32.56
CA MET A 646 17.88 12.47 -33.61
C MET A 646 19.02 11.53 -33.16
N GLY A 647 19.36 11.51 -31.87
CA GLY A 647 20.41 10.64 -31.33
C GLY A 647 19.93 9.19 -31.24
N ASP A 648 20.81 8.24 -31.61
CA ASP A 648 20.57 6.80 -31.50
C ASP A 648 21.44 6.15 -30.42
N ARG A 649 21.88 6.92 -29.42
CA ARG A 649 22.66 6.39 -28.30
C ARG A 649 21.73 5.61 -27.37
N HIS A 650 21.98 4.30 -27.29
CA HIS A 650 21.19 3.37 -26.48
C HIS A 650 22.06 2.32 -25.78
N VAL A 651 21.51 1.71 -24.74
CA VAL A 651 22.04 0.52 -24.05
C VAL A 651 21.16 -0.67 -24.41
N TYR A 652 21.75 -1.86 -24.51
CA TYR A 652 21.00 -3.08 -24.75
C TYR A 652 20.52 -3.71 -23.43
N GLY A 653 19.23 -3.98 -23.32
CA GLY A 653 18.64 -4.72 -22.21
C GLY A 653 18.69 -6.23 -22.47
N SER A 654 19.31 -6.99 -21.57
CA SER A 654 19.21 -8.45 -21.57
C SER A 654 17.88 -8.88 -20.93
N ARG A 655 17.31 -10.01 -21.36
CA ARG A 655 16.19 -10.64 -20.64
C ARG A 655 16.55 -10.80 -19.17
N THR A 656 15.57 -10.62 -18.28
CA THR A 656 15.75 -10.82 -16.84
C THR A 656 16.44 -12.15 -16.53
N ARG A 657 17.39 -12.11 -15.57
CA ARG A 657 18.05 -13.30 -15.03
C ARG A 657 17.09 -14.30 -14.38
N TYR A 658 15.89 -13.87 -14.00
CA TYR A 658 14.88 -14.74 -13.39
C TYR A 658 14.20 -15.68 -14.40
N ILE A 659 14.32 -15.42 -15.71
CA ILE A 659 13.87 -16.32 -16.77
C ILE A 659 15.11 -16.95 -17.42
N SER A 660 15.57 -18.04 -16.82
CA SER A 660 16.73 -18.79 -17.31
C SER A 660 16.42 -19.53 -18.62
N ASN A 661 17.48 -19.96 -19.33
CA ASN A 661 17.30 -20.72 -20.59
C ASN A 661 16.53 -22.04 -20.38
N ALA A 662 16.64 -22.65 -19.20
CA ALA A 662 15.91 -23.87 -18.86
C ALA A 662 14.39 -23.65 -18.77
N MET A 663 13.94 -22.40 -18.55
CA MET A 663 12.52 -22.06 -18.45
C MET A 663 11.88 -21.69 -19.78
N LEU A 664 12.67 -21.47 -20.85
CA LEU A 664 12.14 -21.04 -22.16
C LEU A 664 11.07 -21.95 -22.76
N PRO A 665 11.10 -23.29 -22.57
CA PRO A 665 10.02 -24.16 -23.04
C PRO A 665 8.65 -23.89 -22.38
N LEU A 666 8.60 -23.14 -21.27
CA LEU A 666 7.37 -22.76 -20.60
C LEU A 666 6.71 -21.52 -21.20
N PHE A 667 7.35 -20.89 -22.20
CA PHE A 667 6.87 -19.66 -22.84
C PHE A 667 6.76 -19.80 -24.35
N ASP A 668 5.78 -19.12 -24.95
CA ASP A 668 5.79 -18.85 -26.39
C ASP A 668 6.62 -17.58 -26.67
N HIS A 669 7.46 -17.60 -27.69
CA HIS A 669 8.42 -16.52 -27.97
C HIS A 669 7.92 -15.68 -29.14
N LEU A 670 7.71 -14.37 -28.89
CA LEU A 670 7.21 -13.43 -29.89
C LEU A 670 8.21 -12.29 -30.12
N PRO A 671 8.41 -11.82 -31.36
CA PRO A 671 8.00 -12.50 -32.60
C PRO A 671 8.69 -13.87 -32.69
N LYS A 672 8.04 -14.84 -33.35
CA LYS A 672 8.65 -16.15 -33.59
C LYS A 672 10.00 -15.92 -34.29
N PRO A 673 11.09 -16.54 -33.83
CA PRO A 673 12.38 -16.40 -34.49
C PRO A 673 12.20 -16.78 -35.97
N PRO A 674 12.80 -16.03 -36.90
CA PRO A 674 12.73 -16.40 -38.30
C PRO A 674 13.25 -17.84 -38.45
N ASP A 675 12.59 -18.64 -39.28
CA ASP A 675 13.09 -19.98 -39.63
C ASP A 675 14.52 -19.81 -40.16
N LEU A 676 15.52 -20.13 -39.33
CA LEU A 676 16.89 -20.11 -39.74
C LEU A 676 17.03 -21.20 -40.82
N PRO A 677 17.41 -20.86 -42.07
CA PRO A 677 17.60 -21.88 -43.08
C PRO A 677 18.63 -22.88 -42.57
N ALA A 678 18.26 -24.17 -42.57
CA ALA A 678 19.14 -25.26 -42.20
C ALA A 678 20.39 -25.20 -43.09
N GLY A 679 21.53 -24.91 -42.48
CA GLY A 679 22.83 -24.88 -43.14
C GLY A 679 23.24 -23.49 -43.62
N ARG A 680 24.46 -23.09 -43.25
CA ARG A 680 25.21 -22.04 -43.94
C ARG A 680 25.42 -22.48 -45.39
N GLY A 681 24.47 -22.18 -46.26
CA GLY A 681 24.69 -22.14 -47.69
C GLY A 681 25.76 -21.09 -47.99
N ALA A 682 26.72 -21.42 -48.85
CA ALA A 682 27.79 -20.53 -49.29
C ALA A 682 27.23 -19.15 -49.69
N PRO A 683 27.97 -18.05 -49.46
CA PRO A 683 27.49 -16.71 -49.73
C PRO A 683 27.09 -16.59 -51.20
N LYS A 684 25.79 -16.41 -51.48
CA LYS A 684 25.33 -15.97 -52.79
C LYS A 684 25.69 -14.49 -52.93
N GLU A 685 26.45 -14.15 -53.98
CA GLU A 685 26.65 -12.77 -54.38
C GLU A 685 25.31 -12.08 -54.63
N PRO A 686 25.15 -10.82 -54.19
CA PRO A 686 23.89 -10.09 -54.36
C PRO A 686 23.68 -9.73 -55.83
N GLN A 687 22.86 -10.52 -56.54
CA GLN A 687 22.23 -10.10 -57.79
C GLN A 687 21.00 -9.25 -57.45
N ALA A 688 21.21 -7.97 -57.17
CA ALA A 688 20.15 -6.96 -57.24
C ALA A 688 20.59 -5.87 -58.23
N PRO A 689 19.76 -5.51 -59.24
CA PRO A 689 20.10 -4.43 -60.15
C PRO A 689 20.07 -3.10 -59.38
N SER A 690 21.24 -2.46 -59.21
CA SER A 690 21.31 -1.11 -58.64
C SER A 690 20.95 -0.09 -59.72
N VAL A 691 19.93 0.73 -59.45
CA VAL A 691 19.57 1.88 -60.28
C VAL A 691 20.00 3.14 -59.52
N ASP A 692 20.97 3.86 -60.07
CA ASP A 692 21.40 5.16 -59.55
C ASP A 692 20.39 6.25 -59.96
N VAL A 693 19.36 6.39 -59.13
CA VAL A 693 18.30 7.40 -59.27
C VAL A 693 18.90 8.81 -59.16
N ALA A 694 19.95 9.02 -58.35
CA ALA A 694 20.60 10.31 -58.20
C ALA A 694 21.35 10.76 -59.46
N ARG A 695 21.87 9.83 -60.26
CA ARG A 695 22.41 10.12 -61.59
C ARG A 695 21.31 10.44 -62.61
N ARG A 696 20.17 9.75 -62.57
CA ARG A 696 19.03 10.05 -63.46
C ARG A 696 18.44 11.43 -63.21
N VAL A 697 18.35 11.85 -61.94
CA VAL A 697 17.86 13.18 -61.56
C VAL A 697 18.84 14.29 -61.95
N ARG A 698 20.15 14.05 -61.89
CA ARG A 698 21.16 15.01 -62.40
C ARG A 698 21.07 15.22 -63.91
N ASN A 699 20.70 14.20 -64.66
CA ASN A 699 20.56 14.27 -66.13
C ASN A 699 19.21 14.84 -66.61
N LEU A 700 18.26 15.11 -65.70
CA LEU A 700 16.96 15.70 -66.06
C LEU A 700 17.04 17.21 -66.36
N PHE A 701 18.15 17.85 -65.98
CA PHE A 701 18.37 19.29 -66.15
C PHE A 701 19.68 19.61 -66.93
N SER A 702 20.22 18.61 -67.63
CA SER A 702 21.41 18.73 -68.49
C SER A 702 21.05 18.67 -69.96
#